data_AF-A0A5B8MIF4-F1
#
_entry.id   AF-A0A5B8MIF4-F1
#
_cell.length_a   1.000
_cell.length_b   1.000
_cell.length_c   1.000
_cell.angle_alpha   90.00
_cell.angle_beta   90.00
_cell.angle_gamma   90.00
#
_symmetry.space_group_name_H-M   'P 1'
#
loop_
_entity.id
_entity.type
_entity.pdbx_description
1 polymer ?
#
loop_
_entity_poly.entity_id
_entity_poly.type
_entity_poly.pdbx_seq_one_letter_code
_entity_poly.pdbx_strand_id
1 'polypeptide(L)'
;MAVAQVAILAVFIVLALVPTASEAVNCGVHGKPDAKNETCVCENAEPKSGEQGWTGEHCDYPLFGVTLSADKPVTDWCADLGCNNITRGEKKCFLAQTPWKPARWEDPNDPGRWKYLAFFLERTSSKGDPDLYGMFTNDVNARRPAKNHINYDFRETSSVNAKSTLVVEKDDIGRDKDYNMTFVCIDTWSSQNATFSMLMYTSECPANYDQTGVLNVCSSPTNATEDDRRYTKCTAGLCECKKEYAVPTTPEGTPIDVYPELGFDKCAAQVKPLDSFQKKNQMQDSMVIQNEVIGISSWNFYPLNITNSTWETVVTVECDNCGENVSPGGYKYMSSYPILTMKYGAPPGMTWKDGAYEYDIRSYSTTGDETISLTKDSSKYREGLWFVGVHSSYSASEDITYTLSIDRNTCPNGCSGRGTKCNIDVNDTRTCECEKGYFKDDCSAEAKPLAYDTPMIDVIEDSYYEYFQLPTISAKQASRNIDIKLRASYTGYDCPSHWSSCHPSLLVKKGGGTEYPEMESYTFKQELLQENGTDEILICSSQLADGVWRGAIYNPRKWIPINYTVEVIKDSHCLNNCSGRGDCVDGICQCQHHYGGGDCSVSTSCMAGDRKANQRTNGVCWEECQCETRGDVTTCAFDNTCVSFDCNPPLRWTGVGDECIADECQYDHLFVSDQENYSCLKRCRCAGGKACTLDKECDPSTVTCITPYRKDPITGQCMLEGCAKGTVQLNTLNPVENGKCFMDCKCNNFNPKADQRCAYNEAGLCSHISCDTGYTLVKATKKDPVSVQESGGKCVLEKKPASKAGMTAGVSITMLIIGIAAGGGLMFFFEKRFQKKVRIAGYSNFGDDI
;
A
#
# COMPACT_ATOMS: atom_id res chain seq x y z
N MET A 1 -58.25 83.82 47.26
CA MET A 1 -56.86 84.21 47.01
C MET A 1 -56.11 82.90 46.78
N ALA A 2 -55.89 82.51 45.52
CA ALA A 2 -54.69 82.86 44.73
C ALA A 2 -53.45 82.14 45.27
N VAL A 3 -52.52 81.56 44.53
CA VAL A 3 -52.20 81.41 43.09
C VAL A 3 -50.88 80.60 43.12
N ALA A 4 -50.70 79.64 42.20
CA ALA A 4 -49.42 79.12 41.66
C ALA A 4 -48.35 78.52 42.63
N GLN A 5 -47.42 77.64 42.26
CA GLN A 5 -46.76 77.37 40.98
C GLN A 5 -46.39 75.87 40.85
N VAL A 6 -46.88 75.22 39.80
CA VAL A 6 -46.28 74.01 39.20
C VAL A 6 -45.65 74.47 37.88
N ALA A 7 -44.33 74.58 37.84
CA ALA A 7 -43.60 75.07 36.66
C ALA A 7 -42.16 74.53 36.59
N ILE A 8 -41.97 73.21 36.62
CA ILE A 8 -40.77 72.55 36.06
C ILE A 8 -41.19 71.17 35.53
N LEU A 9 -41.84 71.10 34.36
CA LEU A 9 -41.83 69.94 33.44
C LEU A 9 -42.72 70.23 32.21
N ALA A 10 -42.39 71.25 31.42
CA ALA A 10 -43.17 71.58 30.22
C ALA A 10 -42.27 72.07 29.08
N VAL A 11 -41.34 71.22 28.59
CA VAL A 11 -40.72 71.38 27.25
C VAL A 11 -40.42 70.05 26.53
N PHE A 12 -40.45 68.88 27.17
CA PHE A 12 -40.02 67.61 26.51
C PHE A 12 -41.10 66.59 26.14
N ILE A 13 -42.39 66.97 26.05
CA ILE A 13 -43.46 66.04 25.64
C ILE A 13 -44.41 66.68 24.63
N VAL A 14 -43.89 67.10 23.46
CA VAL A 14 -44.69 67.23 22.22
C VAL A 14 -43.75 67.04 21.02
N LEU A 15 -43.28 65.82 20.76
CA LEU A 15 -42.72 65.36 19.45
C LEU A 15 -42.21 63.91 19.58
N ALA A 16 -43.12 62.94 19.74
CA ALA A 16 -42.79 61.51 19.56
C ALA A 16 -44.05 60.67 19.32
N LEU A 17 -44.91 61.10 18.40
CA LEU A 17 -45.88 60.24 17.72
C LEU A 17 -45.86 60.61 16.23
N VAL A 18 -44.68 60.46 15.63
CA VAL A 18 -44.63 60.17 14.19
C VAL A 18 -44.68 58.65 14.13
N PRO A 19 -45.70 58.01 13.53
CA PRO A 19 -45.55 56.62 13.15
C PRO A 19 -44.31 56.60 12.26
N THR A 20 -43.27 55.86 12.66
CA THR A 20 -42.19 55.54 11.74
C THR A 20 -42.87 54.94 10.53
N ALA A 21 -42.91 55.69 9.42
CA ALA A 21 -43.29 55.12 8.14
C ALA A 21 -42.41 53.89 8.00
N SER A 22 -43.02 52.69 7.91
CA SER A 22 -42.28 51.50 7.53
C SER A 22 -41.49 51.90 6.28
N GLU A 23 -40.17 51.74 6.29
CA GLU A 23 -39.39 51.95 5.08
C GLU A 23 -40.09 51.19 3.96
N ALA A 24 -40.58 51.93 2.96
CA ALA A 24 -41.32 51.32 1.88
C ALA A 24 -40.40 50.28 1.24
N VAL A 25 -40.86 49.03 1.18
CA VAL A 25 -40.11 47.91 0.62
C VAL A 25 -39.58 48.35 -0.75
N ASN A 26 -38.25 48.38 -0.89
CA ASN A 26 -37.61 48.86 -2.11
C ASN A 26 -37.73 47.77 -3.18
N CYS A 27 -38.77 47.86 -4.00
CA CYS A 27 -38.93 47.00 -5.16
C CYS A 27 -38.16 47.58 -6.35
N GLY A 28 -37.47 46.71 -7.09
CA GLY A 28 -36.87 47.06 -8.36
C GLY A 28 -37.91 47.54 -9.37
N VAL A 29 -37.43 47.97 -10.55
CA VAL A 29 -38.28 48.55 -11.61
C VAL A 29 -39.40 47.62 -12.12
N HIS A 30 -39.32 46.31 -11.83
CA HIS A 30 -40.31 45.30 -12.20
C HIS A 30 -41.13 44.78 -11.01
N GLY A 31 -41.15 45.50 -9.89
CA GLY A 31 -41.90 45.13 -8.70
C GLY A 31 -42.74 46.27 -8.14
N LYS A 32 -43.88 45.93 -7.52
CA LYS A 32 -44.71 46.87 -6.76
C LYS A 32 -44.79 46.42 -5.29
N PRO A 33 -44.70 47.32 -4.30
CA PRO A 33 -44.81 46.94 -2.90
C PRO A 33 -46.18 46.31 -2.59
N ASP A 34 -46.18 45.14 -1.94
CA ASP A 34 -47.37 44.55 -1.32
C ASP A 34 -47.54 45.14 0.08
N ALA A 35 -48.49 46.06 0.21
CA ALA A 35 -48.80 46.75 1.46
C ALA A 35 -49.26 45.81 2.60
N LYS A 36 -49.56 44.53 2.31
CA LYS A 36 -50.02 43.57 3.33
C LYS A 36 -48.90 42.68 3.89
N ASN A 37 -47.87 42.41 3.11
CA ASN A 37 -46.89 41.35 3.41
C ASN A 37 -45.44 41.84 3.49
N GLU A 38 -45.20 43.16 3.39
CA GLU A 38 -43.85 43.74 3.38
C GLU A 38 -42.93 43.10 2.31
N THR A 39 -43.49 42.72 1.16
CA THR A 39 -42.78 42.08 0.04
C THR A 39 -43.05 42.81 -1.28
N CYS A 40 -42.32 42.46 -2.35
CA CYS A 40 -42.59 42.97 -3.69
C CYS A 40 -43.48 42.02 -4.48
N VAL A 41 -44.45 42.52 -5.25
CA VAL A 41 -45.20 41.76 -6.26
C VAL A 41 -44.53 41.99 -7.61
N CYS A 42 -44.00 40.94 -8.22
CA CYS A 42 -43.24 41.04 -9.46
C CYS A 42 -44.14 41.03 -10.69
N GLU A 43 -43.73 41.78 -11.72
CA GLU A 43 -44.38 41.77 -13.02
C GLU A 43 -44.24 40.38 -13.65
N ASN A 44 -45.38 39.80 -14.03
CA ASN A 44 -45.48 38.46 -14.61
C ASN A 44 -44.69 37.41 -13.81
N ALA A 45 -44.94 37.30 -12.49
CA ALA A 45 -44.22 36.37 -11.61
C ALA A 45 -44.38 34.87 -11.97
N GLU A 46 -45.39 34.53 -12.77
CA GLU A 46 -45.66 33.17 -13.30
C GLU A 46 -45.71 33.19 -14.84
N PRO A 47 -44.59 33.46 -15.53
CA PRO A 47 -44.58 33.53 -16.99
C PRO A 47 -44.91 32.17 -17.59
N LYS A 48 -45.74 32.15 -18.64
CA LYS A 48 -46.01 30.92 -19.40
C LYS A 48 -44.80 30.56 -20.26
N SER A 49 -44.81 29.35 -20.81
CA SER A 49 -43.77 28.93 -21.77
C SER A 49 -43.64 29.94 -22.91
N GLY A 50 -42.42 30.46 -23.12
CA GLY A 50 -42.14 31.47 -24.14
C GLY A 50 -42.37 32.93 -23.70
N GLU A 51 -42.70 33.16 -22.44
CA GLU A 51 -42.86 34.51 -21.86
C GLU A 51 -41.74 34.83 -20.87
N GLN A 52 -41.44 36.12 -20.74
CA GLN A 52 -40.53 36.65 -19.72
C GLN A 52 -41.34 37.32 -18.60
N GLY A 53 -40.87 37.16 -17.38
CA GLY A 53 -41.33 37.82 -16.17
C GLY A 53 -40.17 38.13 -15.23
N TRP A 54 -40.49 38.36 -13.96
CA TRP A 54 -39.51 38.77 -12.94
C TRP A 54 -39.73 38.06 -11.60
N THR A 55 -38.63 37.82 -10.89
CA THR A 55 -38.62 37.18 -9.57
C THR A 55 -37.49 37.74 -8.70
N GLY A 56 -37.32 37.19 -7.50
CA GLY A 56 -36.40 37.69 -6.48
C GLY A 56 -37.11 38.50 -5.39
N GLU A 57 -36.38 38.79 -4.32
CA GLU A 57 -36.87 39.57 -3.19
C GLU A 57 -37.30 40.98 -3.63
N HIS A 58 -36.55 41.56 -4.58
CA HIS A 58 -36.78 42.90 -5.13
C HIS A 58 -37.28 42.89 -6.58
N CYS A 59 -37.70 41.74 -7.13
CA CYS A 59 -38.12 41.60 -8.53
C CYS A 59 -37.04 42.01 -9.54
N ASP A 60 -35.78 41.70 -9.23
CA ASP A 60 -34.57 42.08 -9.95
C ASP A 60 -34.01 40.95 -10.83
N TYR A 61 -34.54 39.73 -10.72
CA TYR A 61 -34.10 38.58 -11.51
C TYR A 61 -35.05 38.31 -12.67
N PRO A 62 -34.58 38.29 -13.93
CA PRO A 62 -35.40 37.89 -15.05
C PRO A 62 -35.80 36.42 -14.91
N LEU A 63 -37.07 36.15 -15.17
CA LEU A 63 -37.69 34.84 -15.10
C LEU A 63 -38.21 34.42 -16.46
N PHE A 64 -37.80 33.27 -16.96
CA PHE A 64 -38.18 32.76 -18.28
C PHE A 64 -39.08 31.54 -18.11
N GLY A 65 -40.31 31.59 -18.62
CA GLY A 65 -41.20 30.44 -18.59
C GLY A 65 -40.78 29.40 -19.63
N VAL A 66 -40.58 28.15 -19.21
CA VAL A 66 -40.04 27.09 -20.09
C VAL A 66 -40.93 25.86 -20.18
N THR A 67 -40.87 25.18 -21.33
CA THR A 67 -41.37 23.81 -21.49
C THR A 67 -40.19 22.85 -21.46
N LEU A 68 -40.32 21.79 -20.68
CA LEU A 68 -39.29 20.75 -20.55
C LEU A 68 -39.19 19.92 -21.83
N SER A 69 -37.96 19.63 -22.26
CA SER A 69 -37.69 18.81 -23.45
C SER A 69 -36.48 17.94 -23.22
N ALA A 70 -36.52 16.71 -23.75
CA ALA A 70 -35.42 15.76 -23.64
C ALA A 70 -34.19 16.21 -24.47
N ASP A 71 -34.42 16.86 -25.61
CA ASP A 71 -33.45 17.07 -26.70
C ASP A 71 -33.29 18.54 -27.14
N LYS A 72 -34.11 19.46 -26.59
CA LYS A 72 -34.08 20.88 -26.95
C LYS A 72 -33.73 21.72 -25.72
N PRO A 73 -32.64 22.49 -25.75
CA PRO A 73 -32.29 23.37 -24.64
C PRO A 73 -33.41 24.35 -24.33
N VAL A 74 -33.73 24.49 -23.04
CA VAL A 74 -34.77 25.41 -22.58
C VAL A 74 -34.38 26.88 -22.75
N THR A 75 -33.10 27.12 -23.05
CA THR A 75 -32.50 28.42 -23.32
C THR A 75 -32.68 28.89 -24.77
N ASP A 76 -32.99 28.00 -25.71
CA ASP A 76 -32.95 28.32 -27.15
C ASP A 76 -33.93 29.42 -27.55
N TRP A 77 -35.17 29.37 -27.04
CA TRP A 77 -36.20 30.33 -27.41
C TRP A 77 -35.95 31.74 -26.86
N CYS A 78 -35.18 31.86 -25.78
CA CYS A 78 -34.89 33.13 -25.11
C CYS A 78 -33.45 33.61 -25.30
N ALA A 79 -32.68 32.96 -26.17
CA ALA A 79 -31.28 33.31 -26.44
C ALA A 79 -31.14 34.77 -26.90
N ASP A 80 -32.05 35.25 -27.76
CA ASP A 80 -32.09 36.65 -28.23
C ASP A 80 -32.42 37.66 -27.11
N LEU A 81 -33.03 37.19 -26.02
CA LEU A 81 -33.29 37.96 -24.80
C LEU A 81 -32.12 37.89 -23.81
N GLY A 82 -31.05 37.15 -24.14
CA GLY A 82 -29.87 36.98 -23.29
C GLY A 82 -30.06 36.08 -22.08
N CYS A 83 -31.04 35.17 -22.09
CA CYS A 83 -31.29 34.25 -20.97
C CYS A 83 -30.14 33.25 -20.75
N ASN A 84 -29.34 33.00 -21.78
CA ASN A 84 -28.23 32.06 -21.82
C ASN A 84 -26.86 32.71 -21.58
N ASN A 85 -26.83 34.00 -21.25
CA ASN A 85 -25.62 34.76 -20.97
C ASN A 85 -25.71 35.32 -19.54
N ILE A 86 -24.66 35.10 -18.76
CA ILE A 86 -24.61 35.51 -17.36
C ILE A 86 -23.31 36.24 -17.04
N THR A 87 -23.44 37.38 -16.38
CA THR A 87 -22.32 38.19 -15.90
C THR A 87 -22.22 38.10 -14.38
N ARG A 88 -21.08 38.56 -13.82
CA ARG A 88 -20.82 38.44 -12.38
C ARG A 88 -21.91 39.14 -11.55
N GLY A 89 -22.58 38.36 -10.69
CA GLY A 89 -23.62 38.85 -9.77
C GLY A 89 -25.00 39.00 -10.40
N GLU A 90 -25.16 38.65 -11.68
CA GLU A 90 -26.49 38.46 -12.27
C GLU A 90 -27.00 37.04 -11.98
N LYS A 91 -28.31 36.90 -11.82
CA LYS A 91 -28.99 35.60 -11.81
C LYS A 91 -29.98 35.54 -12.97
N LYS A 92 -30.02 34.42 -13.69
CA LYS A 92 -31.04 34.14 -14.72
C LYS A 92 -31.90 32.98 -14.25
N CYS A 93 -33.21 33.19 -14.13
CA CYS A 93 -34.10 32.17 -13.59
C CYS A 93 -35.06 31.64 -14.65
N PHE A 94 -35.42 30.37 -14.52
CA PHE A 94 -36.33 29.65 -15.38
C PHE A 94 -37.46 29.06 -14.53
N LEU A 95 -38.70 29.16 -15.00
CA LEU A 95 -39.87 28.59 -14.35
C LEU A 95 -40.44 27.46 -15.20
N ALA A 96 -40.46 26.25 -14.65
CA ALA A 96 -41.06 25.09 -15.28
C ALA A 96 -42.29 24.60 -14.52
N GLN A 97 -43.38 24.34 -15.24
CA GLN A 97 -44.55 23.67 -14.69
C GLN A 97 -44.21 22.20 -14.42
N THR A 98 -44.22 21.80 -13.15
CA THR A 98 -43.75 20.50 -12.67
C THR A 98 -44.66 20.02 -11.55
N PRO A 99 -45.97 19.80 -11.84
CA PRO A 99 -46.94 19.49 -10.81
C PRO A 99 -46.53 18.25 -10.01
N TRP A 100 -46.66 18.33 -8.70
CA TRP A 100 -46.32 17.30 -7.74
C TRP A 100 -47.60 16.61 -7.29
N LYS A 101 -48.46 16.27 -8.25
CA LYS A 101 -49.68 15.55 -7.93
C LYS A 101 -49.32 14.12 -7.55
N PRO A 102 -49.91 13.55 -6.48
CA PRO A 102 -49.88 12.10 -6.29
C PRO A 102 -50.56 11.49 -7.52
N ALA A 103 -49.85 10.61 -8.23
CA ALA A 103 -50.37 9.95 -9.43
C ALA A 103 -51.77 9.40 -9.14
N ARG A 104 -52.82 10.03 -9.69
CA ARG A 104 -54.13 9.38 -9.74
C ARG A 104 -53.97 8.24 -10.73
N TRP A 105 -54.31 7.03 -10.29
CA TRP A 105 -53.84 5.75 -10.81
C TRP A 105 -54.18 5.43 -12.28
N GLU A 106 -54.72 6.35 -13.08
CA GLU A 106 -55.38 6.00 -14.34
C GLU A 106 -55.14 6.95 -15.53
N ASP A 107 -54.46 8.11 -15.36
CA ASP A 107 -54.12 8.98 -16.50
C ASP A 107 -52.62 8.91 -16.86
N PRO A 108 -52.25 8.22 -17.96
CA PRO A 108 -50.86 8.16 -18.44
C PRO A 108 -50.34 9.50 -18.99
N ASN A 109 -51.20 10.50 -19.18
CA ASN A 109 -50.82 11.85 -19.61
C ASN A 109 -50.78 12.87 -18.45
N ASP A 110 -50.91 12.44 -17.19
CA ASP A 110 -50.85 13.36 -16.05
C ASP A 110 -49.43 13.96 -15.94
N PRO A 111 -49.25 15.29 -16.13
CA PRO A 111 -47.96 15.93 -16.02
C PRO A 111 -47.34 15.82 -14.62
N GLY A 112 -48.10 15.36 -13.61
CA GLY A 112 -47.61 15.10 -12.26
C GLY A 112 -47.03 13.70 -12.02
N ARG A 113 -47.08 12.81 -13.02
CA ARG A 113 -46.69 11.39 -12.87
C ARG A 113 -45.18 11.15 -12.83
N TRP A 114 -44.36 12.19 -13.08
CA TRP A 114 -42.90 12.11 -13.03
C TRP A 114 -42.37 11.75 -11.63
N LYS A 115 -41.17 11.17 -11.57
CA LYS A 115 -40.41 10.90 -10.34
C LYS A 115 -39.01 11.50 -10.36
N TYR A 116 -38.43 11.64 -11.55
CA TYR A 116 -37.10 12.16 -11.78
C TYR A 116 -37.16 13.45 -12.59
N LEU A 117 -36.39 14.44 -12.18
CA LEU A 117 -36.14 15.68 -12.91
C LEU A 117 -34.64 15.73 -13.22
N ALA A 118 -34.29 15.62 -14.51
CA ALA A 118 -32.92 15.55 -14.99
C ALA A 118 -32.50 16.87 -15.65
N PHE A 119 -31.24 17.24 -15.43
CA PHE A 119 -30.61 18.45 -15.93
C PHE A 119 -29.30 18.11 -16.64
N PHE A 120 -29.03 18.82 -17.72
CA PHE A 120 -27.71 18.92 -18.34
C PHE A 120 -27.40 20.40 -18.55
N LEU A 121 -26.32 20.87 -17.94
CA LEU A 121 -25.82 22.23 -18.05
C LEU A 121 -24.49 22.21 -18.78
N GLU A 122 -24.42 22.88 -19.92
CA GLU A 122 -23.20 22.98 -20.72
C GLU A 122 -22.79 24.45 -20.84
N ARG A 123 -21.57 24.77 -20.43
CA ARG A 123 -20.93 26.05 -20.71
C ARG A 123 -20.49 26.08 -22.17
N THR A 124 -21.11 26.96 -22.94
CA THR A 124 -20.80 27.18 -24.35
C THR A 124 -19.71 28.23 -24.57
N SER A 125 -19.37 29.01 -23.53
CA SER A 125 -18.24 29.93 -23.53
C SER A 125 -16.92 29.25 -23.17
N SER A 126 -15.81 29.84 -23.61
CA SER A 126 -14.46 29.35 -23.29
C SER A 126 -14.03 29.61 -21.83
N LYS A 127 -14.76 30.47 -21.10
CA LYS A 127 -14.49 30.87 -19.70
C LYS A 127 -15.80 31.04 -18.95
N GLY A 128 -15.70 31.13 -17.62
CA GLY A 128 -16.84 31.26 -16.71
C GLY A 128 -17.23 29.93 -16.06
N ASP A 129 -18.10 29.98 -15.05
CA ASP A 129 -18.55 28.81 -14.30
C ASP A 129 -20.03 28.98 -13.94
N PRO A 130 -20.95 28.62 -14.86
CA PRO A 130 -22.38 28.64 -14.58
C PRO A 130 -22.75 27.56 -13.53
N ASP A 131 -23.28 28.01 -12.40
CA ASP A 131 -23.84 27.17 -11.35
C ASP A 131 -25.35 27.11 -11.45
N LEU A 132 -25.94 25.97 -11.09
CA LEU A 132 -27.40 25.77 -11.07
C LEU A 132 -27.92 25.68 -9.65
N TYR A 133 -28.99 26.42 -9.36
CA TYR A 133 -29.70 26.38 -8.09
C TYR A 133 -31.19 26.24 -8.35
N GLY A 134 -31.85 25.26 -7.74
CA GLY A 134 -33.26 25.03 -7.98
C GLY A 134 -34.09 24.81 -6.72
N MET A 135 -35.38 25.13 -6.84
CA MET A 135 -36.35 24.99 -5.75
C MET A 135 -37.74 24.74 -6.30
N PHE A 136 -38.56 24.04 -5.53
CA PHE A 136 -39.95 23.75 -5.84
C PHE A 136 -40.88 24.71 -5.10
N THR A 137 -41.98 25.13 -5.75
CA THR A 137 -42.94 26.05 -5.16
C THR A 137 -44.38 25.82 -5.64
N ASN A 138 -45.33 26.28 -4.82
CA ASN A 138 -46.75 26.43 -5.16
C ASN A 138 -47.17 27.87 -5.37
N ASP A 139 -46.37 28.79 -4.85
CA ASP A 139 -46.66 30.21 -4.84
C ASP A 139 -45.33 30.92 -5.08
N VAL A 140 -45.18 31.44 -6.29
CA VAL A 140 -43.98 32.19 -6.70
C VAL A 140 -43.81 33.49 -5.92
N ASN A 141 -44.81 33.95 -5.17
CA ASN A 141 -44.71 35.12 -4.33
C ASN A 141 -44.26 34.77 -2.92
N ALA A 142 -44.71 33.64 -2.38
CA ALA A 142 -44.34 33.18 -1.05
C ALA A 142 -42.94 32.56 -0.98
N ARG A 143 -42.49 31.87 -2.04
CA ARG A 143 -41.17 31.23 -2.10
C ARG A 143 -40.43 31.61 -3.38
N ARG A 144 -39.37 32.41 -3.22
CA ARG A 144 -38.58 32.98 -4.33
C ARG A 144 -37.09 32.66 -4.23
N PRO A 145 -36.38 32.68 -5.37
CA PRO A 145 -34.92 32.66 -5.39
C PRO A 145 -34.37 33.81 -4.55
N ALA A 146 -33.59 33.48 -3.52
CA ALA A 146 -32.92 34.46 -2.68
C ALA A 146 -31.52 34.78 -3.21
N LYS A 147 -31.00 35.95 -2.81
CA LYS A 147 -29.63 36.37 -3.13
C LYS A 147 -28.60 35.47 -2.46
N ASN A 148 -28.83 35.07 -1.22
CA ASN A 148 -28.01 34.09 -0.53
C ASN A 148 -28.37 32.68 -1.05
N HIS A 149 -27.41 31.78 -1.18
CA HIS A 149 -27.62 30.43 -1.74
C HIS A 149 -28.27 29.48 -0.71
N ILE A 150 -29.16 30.03 0.10
CA ILE A 150 -29.85 29.41 1.22
C ILE A 150 -31.28 29.09 0.75
N ASN A 151 -31.86 27.99 1.23
CA ASN A 151 -33.24 27.54 0.95
C ASN A 151 -33.56 27.04 -0.48
N TYR A 152 -32.53 26.74 -1.28
CA TYR A 152 -32.68 25.95 -2.50
C TYR A 152 -32.83 24.45 -2.15
N ASP A 153 -33.69 23.75 -2.89
CA ASP A 153 -33.97 22.32 -2.67
C ASP A 153 -32.88 21.43 -3.31
N PHE A 154 -32.25 21.92 -4.38
CA PHE A 154 -31.16 21.24 -5.07
C PHE A 154 -30.22 22.26 -5.71
N ARG A 155 -28.97 21.85 -5.96
CA ARG A 155 -27.96 22.70 -6.61
C ARG A 155 -26.86 21.87 -7.26
N GLU A 156 -26.23 22.45 -8.26
CA GLU A 156 -24.97 22.01 -8.87
C GLU A 156 -24.02 23.22 -8.87
N THR A 157 -22.86 23.10 -8.23
CA THR A 157 -21.98 24.24 -7.89
C THR A 157 -20.59 24.15 -8.52
N SER A 158 -20.45 23.40 -9.61
CA SER A 158 -19.19 23.28 -10.34
C SER A 158 -19.43 22.83 -11.77
N SER A 159 -19.36 23.76 -12.72
CA SER A 159 -19.25 23.49 -14.16
C SER A 159 -17.84 23.78 -14.68
N VAL A 160 -16.83 23.69 -13.81
CA VAL A 160 -15.43 23.96 -14.13
C VAL A 160 -14.97 23.15 -15.35
N ASN A 161 -15.54 21.95 -15.54
CA ASN A 161 -15.29 21.02 -16.65
C ASN A 161 -16.13 21.29 -17.92
N ALA A 162 -16.73 22.49 -18.02
CA ALA A 162 -17.65 22.91 -19.09
C ALA A 162 -19.01 22.18 -19.14
N LYS A 163 -19.19 21.04 -18.47
CA LYS A 163 -20.46 20.28 -18.50
C LYS A 163 -20.77 19.70 -17.12
N SER A 164 -22.04 19.72 -16.75
CA SER A 164 -22.55 19.18 -15.49
C SER A 164 -23.92 18.54 -15.67
N THR A 165 -24.18 17.46 -14.92
CA THR A 165 -25.46 16.75 -14.92
C THR A 165 -26.01 16.68 -13.50
N LEU A 166 -27.30 16.94 -13.32
CA LEU A 166 -27.97 16.81 -12.02
C LEU A 166 -29.28 16.03 -12.19
N VAL A 167 -29.58 15.15 -11.23
CA VAL A 167 -30.87 14.43 -11.18
C VAL A 167 -31.49 14.65 -9.82
N VAL A 168 -32.74 15.08 -9.80
CA VAL A 168 -33.55 15.26 -8.60
C VAL A 168 -34.63 14.20 -8.58
N GLU A 169 -34.66 13.40 -7.51
CA GLU A 169 -35.70 12.41 -7.26
C GLU A 169 -36.75 12.98 -6.30
N LYS A 170 -38.05 12.81 -6.62
CA LYS A 170 -39.14 13.29 -5.75
C LYS A 170 -39.03 12.76 -4.31
N ASP A 171 -38.61 11.50 -4.16
CA ASP A 171 -38.49 10.84 -2.86
C ASP A 171 -37.41 11.50 -1.97
N ASP A 172 -36.40 12.15 -2.55
CA ASP A 172 -35.35 12.87 -1.81
C ASP A 172 -35.88 14.16 -1.16
N ILE A 173 -36.85 14.82 -1.80
CA ILE A 173 -37.45 16.07 -1.34
C ILE A 173 -38.58 15.82 -0.32
N GLY A 174 -39.36 14.76 -0.51
CA GLY A 174 -40.44 14.34 0.40
C GLY A 174 -41.78 14.09 -0.30
N ARG A 175 -42.43 12.98 0.04
CA ARG A 175 -43.69 12.51 -0.57
C ARG A 175 -44.94 13.29 -0.16
N ASP A 176 -44.85 14.11 0.88
CA ASP A 176 -45.92 14.94 1.46
C ASP A 176 -46.03 16.33 0.83
N LYS A 177 -45.13 16.67 -0.10
CA LYS A 177 -45.14 17.95 -0.81
C LYS A 177 -46.12 17.91 -1.99
N ASP A 178 -46.66 19.06 -2.35
CA ASP A 178 -47.63 19.22 -3.43
C ASP A 178 -47.26 20.45 -4.27
N TYR A 179 -45.98 20.58 -4.63
CA TYR A 179 -45.46 21.69 -5.44
C TYR A 179 -46.04 21.71 -6.87
N ASN A 180 -46.24 22.87 -7.48
CA ASN A 180 -46.75 22.97 -8.86
C ASN A 180 -45.68 23.35 -9.87
N MET A 181 -44.63 24.01 -9.40
CA MET A 181 -43.63 24.66 -10.24
C MET A 181 -42.23 24.45 -9.67
N THR A 182 -41.25 24.54 -10.56
CA THR A 182 -39.82 24.51 -10.22
C THR A 182 -39.16 25.78 -10.74
N PHE A 183 -38.50 26.50 -9.84
CA PHE A 183 -37.53 27.52 -10.20
C PHE A 183 -36.17 26.87 -10.41
N VAL A 184 -35.47 27.31 -11.45
CA VAL A 184 -34.08 26.96 -11.71
C VAL A 184 -33.35 28.24 -12.05
N CYS A 185 -32.40 28.64 -11.23
CA CYS A 185 -31.63 29.86 -11.43
C CYS A 185 -30.17 29.51 -11.68
N ILE A 186 -29.60 30.13 -12.70
CA ILE A 186 -28.19 30.08 -13.00
C ILE A 186 -27.51 31.32 -12.40
N ASP A 187 -26.34 31.13 -11.80
CA ASP A 187 -25.44 32.17 -11.29
C ASP A 187 -24.00 31.88 -11.73
N THR A 188 -23.08 32.84 -11.60
CA THR A 188 -21.64 32.66 -11.80
C THR A 188 -20.86 33.39 -10.70
N TRP A 189 -20.00 32.64 -10.00
CA TRP A 189 -19.03 33.22 -9.05
C TRP A 189 -17.80 33.82 -9.74
N SER A 190 -17.59 33.46 -11.00
CA SER A 190 -16.44 33.87 -11.79
C SER A 190 -16.49 35.37 -12.14
N SER A 191 -15.32 36.01 -12.21
CA SER A 191 -15.19 37.38 -12.74
C SER A 191 -15.35 37.46 -14.27
N GLN A 192 -15.40 36.32 -14.95
CA GLN A 192 -15.62 36.17 -16.37
C GLN A 192 -17.10 35.87 -16.65
N ASN A 193 -17.64 36.49 -17.70
CA ASN A 193 -18.96 36.17 -18.23
C ASN A 193 -18.99 34.73 -18.75
N ALA A 194 -20.15 34.08 -18.63
CA ALA A 194 -20.38 32.75 -19.14
C ALA A 194 -21.58 32.72 -20.08
N THR A 195 -21.50 31.94 -21.15
CA THR A 195 -22.67 31.51 -21.91
C THR A 195 -22.90 30.03 -21.66
N PHE A 196 -24.17 29.63 -21.60
CA PHE A 196 -24.54 28.26 -21.29
C PHE A 196 -25.72 27.76 -22.13
N SER A 197 -25.90 26.45 -22.15
CA SER A 197 -27.06 25.75 -22.68
C SER A 197 -27.58 24.83 -21.59
N MET A 198 -28.90 24.70 -21.46
CA MET A 198 -29.50 23.87 -20.41
C MET A 198 -30.62 22.98 -20.96
N LEU A 199 -30.51 21.67 -20.76
CA LEU A 199 -31.59 20.72 -20.96
C LEU A 199 -32.26 20.39 -19.62
N MET A 200 -33.58 20.25 -19.66
CA MET A 200 -34.39 19.91 -18.49
C MET A 200 -35.50 18.96 -18.91
N TYR A 201 -35.61 17.81 -18.23
CA TYR A 201 -36.60 16.80 -18.54
C TYR A 201 -37.17 16.13 -17.29
N THR A 202 -38.48 15.85 -17.30
CA THR A 202 -39.12 15.04 -16.26
C THR A 202 -39.44 13.66 -16.79
N SER A 203 -39.20 12.64 -15.96
CA SER A 203 -39.41 11.24 -16.32
C SER A 203 -40.10 10.51 -15.17
N GLU A 204 -41.01 9.59 -15.48
CA GLU A 204 -41.51 8.62 -14.50
C GLU A 204 -40.41 7.65 -14.08
N CYS A 205 -39.49 7.35 -15.00
CA CYS A 205 -38.44 6.35 -14.89
C CYS A 205 -37.11 6.99 -14.52
N PRO A 206 -36.19 6.26 -13.85
CA PRO A 206 -34.82 6.71 -13.63
C PRO A 206 -34.23 7.29 -14.91
N ALA A 207 -33.90 8.57 -14.90
CA ALA A 207 -33.41 9.29 -16.06
C ALA A 207 -32.29 10.24 -15.69
N ASN A 208 -31.29 10.33 -16.55
CA ASN A 208 -30.13 11.20 -16.41
C ASN A 208 -29.59 11.56 -17.79
N TYR A 209 -28.86 12.67 -17.89
CA TYR A 209 -28.08 12.96 -19.08
C TYR A 209 -26.69 12.35 -18.95
N ASP A 210 -26.08 11.99 -20.07
CA ASP A 210 -24.63 11.75 -20.15
C ASP A 210 -23.86 13.05 -20.45
N GLN A 211 -22.53 12.95 -20.54
CA GLN A 211 -21.63 14.07 -20.83
C GLN A 211 -21.78 14.62 -22.27
N THR A 212 -22.54 13.95 -23.14
CA THR A 212 -22.83 14.40 -24.49
C THR A 212 -24.18 15.13 -24.59
N GLY A 213 -24.93 15.18 -23.49
CA GLY A 213 -26.28 15.76 -23.47
C GLY A 213 -27.34 14.82 -24.00
N VAL A 214 -27.05 13.53 -24.16
CA VAL A 214 -28.05 12.52 -24.55
C VAL A 214 -28.77 12.04 -23.29
N LEU A 215 -30.11 12.04 -23.36
CA LEU A 215 -30.95 11.54 -22.27
C LEU A 215 -30.89 10.02 -22.21
N ASN A 216 -30.54 9.49 -21.05
CA ASN A 216 -30.62 8.09 -20.67
C ASN A 216 -31.88 7.85 -19.82
N VAL A 217 -32.61 6.78 -20.13
CA VAL A 217 -33.73 6.27 -19.32
C VAL A 217 -33.42 4.82 -18.97
N CYS A 218 -33.48 4.47 -17.67
CA CYS A 218 -33.05 3.17 -17.17
C CYS A 218 -31.65 2.80 -17.70
N SER A 219 -30.72 3.76 -17.58
CA SER A 219 -29.32 3.67 -18.01
C SER A 219 -29.11 3.31 -19.49
N SER A 220 -30.12 3.52 -20.33
CA SER A 220 -30.02 3.32 -21.79
C SER A 220 -30.30 4.63 -22.52
N PRO A 221 -29.52 4.98 -23.55
CA PRO A 221 -29.82 6.14 -24.38
C PRO A 221 -31.23 6.07 -24.94
N THR A 222 -31.94 7.19 -24.97
CA THR A 222 -33.32 7.24 -25.50
C THR A 222 -33.39 6.89 -26.99
N ASN A 223 -32.29 7.06 -27.73
CA ASN A 223 -32.13 6.67 -29.13
C ASN A 223 -31.59 5.23 -29.31
N ALA A 224 -31.34 4.47 -28.23
CA ALA A 224 -30.87 3.10 -28.31
C ALA A 224 -31.90 2.18 -28.97
N THR A 225 -31.41 1.23 -29.76
CA THR A 225 -32.23 0.16 -30.36
C THR A 225 -32.83 -0.73 -29.27
N GLU A 226 -33.85 -1.53 -29.59
CA GLU A 226 -34.47 -2.44 -28.62
C GLU A 226 -33.46 -3.45 -28.04
N ASP A 227 -32.50 -3.89 -28.85
CA ASP A 227 -31.44 -4.81 -28.44
C ASP A 227 -30.43 -4.13 -27.49
N ASP A 228 -30.06 -2.87 -27.76
CA ASP A 228 -29.10 -2.11 -26.95
C ASP A 228 -29.67 -1.58 -25.63
N ARG A 229 -31.01 -1.56 -25.48
CA ARG A 229 -31.64 -1.15 -24.22
C ARG A 229 -31.33 -2.14 -23.10
N ARG A 230 -31.00 -1.62 -21.91
CA ARG A 230 -30.70 -2.40 -20.70
C ARG A 230 -31.95 -2.87 -19.95
N TYR A 231 -33.13 -2.41 -20.34
CA TYR A 231 -34.41 -2.69 -19.70
C TYR A 231 -35.46 -3.14 -20.72
N THR A 232 -36.46 -3.90 -20.27
CA THR A 232 -37.59 -4.39 -21.09
C THR A 232 -38.77 -3.43 -21.03
N LYS A 233 -39.08 -2.90 -19.85
CA LYS A 233 -40.08 -1.86 -19.65
C LYS A 233 -39.79 -1.04 -18.40
N CYS A 234 -40.40 0.12 -18.31
CA CYS A 234 -40.46 0.89 -17.08
C CYS A 234 -41.92 1.07 -16.68
N THR A 235 -42.24 0.80 -15.43
CA THR A 235 -43.61 0.91 -14.92
C THR A 235 -43.60 1.46 -13.51
N ALA A 236 -44.41 2.49 -13.26
CA ALA A 236 -44.48 3.18 -11.97
C ALA A 236 -43.11 3.62 -11.43
N GLY A 237 -42.21 4.02 -12.33
CA GLY A 237 -40.85 4.47 -12.01
C GLY A 237 -39.88 3.41 -11.50
N LEU A 238 -40.15 2.14 -11.79
CA LEU A 238 -39.21 1.05 -11.63
C LEU A 238 -38.81 0.52 -13.01
N CYS A 239 -37.51 0.34 -13.22
CA CYS A 239 -36.97 -0.27 -14.43
C CYS A 239 -37.02 -1.80 -14.30
N GLU A 240 -37.62 -2.47 -15.27
CA GLU A 240 -37.51 -3.92 -15.40
C GLU A 240 -36.28 -4.24 -16.26
N CYS A 241 -35.16 -4.50 -15.59
CA CYS A 241 -33.88 -4.71 -16.26
C CYS A 241 -33.85 -6.03 -17.04
N LYS A 242 -33.15 -6.05 -18.17
CA LYS A 242 -32.79 -7.30 -18.86
C LYS A 242 -31.92 -8.15 -17.91
N LYS A 243 -31.87 -9.46 -18.15
CA LYS A 243 -31.19 -10.44 -17.27
C LYS A 243 -29.78 -10.02 -16.85
N GLU A 244 -28.99 -9.46 -17.77
CA GLU A 244 -27.62 -9.02 -17.52
C GLU A 244 -27.52 -7.77 -16.63
N TYR A 245 -28.59 -7.00 -16.49
CA TYR A 245 -28.63 -5.78 -15.66
C TYR A 245 -29.56 -5.94 -14.45
N ALA A 246 -30.14 -7.12 -14.27
CA ALA A 246 -31.00 -7.46 -13.15
C ALA A 246 -30.18 -7.93 -11.95
N VAL A 247 -30.79 -7.88 -10.77
CA VAL A 247 -30.21 -8.42 -9.54
C VAL A 247 -29.85 -9.90 -9.76
N PRO A 248 -28.62 -10.33 -9.45
CA PRO A 248 -28.23 -11.73 -9.64
C PRO A 248 -29.06 -12.65 -8.73
N THR A 249 -29.23 -13.89 -9.16
CA THR A 249 -29.97 -14.91 -8.41
C THR A 249 -29.03 -16.01 -7.93
N THR A 250 -29.39 -16.65 -6.82
CA THR A 250 -28.72 -17.88 -6.35
C THR A 250 -28.93 -19.01 -7.38
N PRO A 251 -28.19 -20.13 -7.30
CA PRO A 251 -28.43 -21.29 -8.15
C PRO A 251 -29.87 -21.82 -8.11
N GLU A 252 -30.57 -21.61 -6.99
CA GLU A 252 -31.99 -21.97 -6.80
C GLU A 252 -32.97 -20.94 -7.38
N GLY A 253 -32.48 -19.86 -7.99
CA GLY A 253 -33.29 -18.80 -8.61
C GLY A 253 -33.80 -17.74 -7.65
N THR A 254 -33.31 -17.69 -6.40
CA THR A 254 -33.71 -16.65 -5.43
C THR A 254 -32.90 -15.38 -5.66
N PRO A 255 -33.50 -14.18 -5.76
CA PRO A 255 -32.75 -12.93 -5.84
C PRO A 255 -31.79 -12.77 -4.67
N ILE A 256 -30.54 -12.44 -4.97
CA ILE A 256 -29.52 -12.14 -3.96
C ILE A 256 -29.83 -10.76 -3.38
N ASP A 257 -29.74 -10.64 -2.05
CA ASP A 257 -29.88 -9.34 -1.39
C ASP A 257 -28.70 -8.45 -1.78
N VAL A 258 -29.00 -7.32 -2.45
CA VAL A 258 -28.02 -6.38 -2.95
C VAL A 258 -28.13 -5.07 -2.20
N TYR A 259 -27.00 -4.41 -1.99
CA TYR A 259 -27.00 -3.09 -1.40
C TYR A 259 -27.77 -2.10 -2.28
N PRO A 260 -28.50 -1.15 -1.68
CA PRO A 260 -29.03 -0.02 -2.42
C PRO A 260 -27.90 0.70 -3.16
N GLU A 261 -28.22 1.40 -4.25
CA GLU A 261 -27.27 2.25 -4.99
C GLU A 261 -26.23 1.53 -5.86
N LEU A 262 -26.20 0.19 -5.90
CA LEU A 262 -25.32 -0.52 -6.84
C LEU A 262 -25.71 -0.32 -8.31
N GLY A 263 -26.91 0.19 -8.59
CA GLY A 263 -27.37 0.54 -9.93
C GLY A 263 -28.31 -0.48 -10.57
N PHE A 264 -28.65 -1.57 -9.87
CA PHE A 264 -29.63 -2.56 -10.35
C PHE A 264 -31.06 -2.01 -10.48
N ASP A 265 -31.42 -1.02 -9.67
CA ASP A 265 -32.72 -0.32 -9.73
C ASP A 265 -32.88 0.54 -11.00
N LYS A 266 -31.77 0.91 -11.63
CA LYS A 266 -31.71 1.76 -12.82
C LYS A 266 -31.16 1.03 -14.05
N CYS A 267 -30.85 -0.26 -13.93
CA CYS A 267 -30.17 -1.07 -14.95
C CYS A 267 -28.78 -0.53 -15.33
N ALA A 268 -28.11 0.17 -14.41
CA ALA A 268 -26.75 0.69 -14.58
C ALA A 268 -25.69 -0.39 -14.31
N ALA A 269 -25.96 -1.28 -13.35
CA ALA A 269 -25.08 -2.39 -13.00
C ALA A 269 -25.22 -3.53 -14.01
N GLN A 270 -24.09 -4.09 -14.47
CA GLN A 270 -24.08 -5.27 -15.32
C GLN A 270 -23.50 -6.47 -14.56
N VAL A 271 -24.10 -7.65 -14.73
CA VAL A 271 -23.61 -8.94 -14.26
C VAL A 271 -23.22 -9.76 -15.47
N LYS A 272 -21.92 -9.96 -15.66
CA LYS A 272 -21.37 -10.73 -16.77
C LYS A 272 -20.97 -12.13 -16.28
N PRO A 273 -21.60 -13.21 -16.79
CA PRO A 273 -21.19 -14.55 -16.43
C PRO A 273 -19.77 -14.83 -16.94
N LEU A 274 -19.06 -15.72 -16.23
CA LEU A 274 -17.74 -16.17 -16.64
C LEU A 274 -17.91 -17.42 -17.53
N ASP A 275 -17.81 -17.23 -18.84
CA ASP A 275 -18.22 -18.22 -19.85
C ASP A 275 -17.35 -19.50 -19.91
N SER A 276 -16.06 -19.43 -19.56
CA SER A 276 -15.23 -20.60 -19.23
C SER A 276 -13.79 -20.21 -18.89
N PHE A 277 -13.19 -20.93 -17.94
CA PHE A 277 -11.76 -20.82 -17.65
C PHE A 277 -10.96 -21.74 -18.59
N GLN A 278 -9.84 -21.23 -19.11
CA GLN A 278 -8.88 -21.98 -19.90
C GLN A 278 -7.78 -22.54 -18.98
N LYS A 279 -7.47 -23.82 -19.11
CA LYS A 279 -6.40 -24.44 -18.34
C LYS A 279 -5.04 -24.01 -18.92
N LYS A 280 -4.30 -23.14 -18.22
CA LYS A 280 -2.96 -22.68 -18.65
C LYS A 280 -1.93 -23.78 -18.44
N ASN A 281 -1.97 -24.45 -17.30
CA ASN A 281 -1.07 -25.55 -16.96
C ASN A 281 -1.75 -26.50 -15.94
N GLN A 282 -1.00 -27.43 -15.33
CA GLN A 282 -1.58 -28.36 -14.35
C GLN A 282 -2.09 -27.68 -13.07
N MET A 283 -1.68 -26.44 -12.80
CA MET A 283 -1.84 -25.75 -11.52
C MET A 283 -2.56 -24.39 -11.62
N GLN A 284 -2.91 -23.97 -12.83
CA GLN A 284 -3.54 -22.67 -13.08
C GLN A 284 -4.60 -22.78 -14.18
N ASP A 285 -5.79 -22.31 -13.83
CA ASP A 285 -6.87 -22.00 -14.75
C ASP A 285 -6.98 -20.48 -14.86
N SER A 286 -7.09 -19.96 -16.07
CA SER A 286 -7.08 -18.52 -16.34
C SER A 286 -8.25 -18.11 -17.23
N MET A 287 -8.77 -16.93 -17.00
CA MET A 287 -9.77 -16.28 -17.84
C MET A 287 -9.34 -14.84 -18.09
N VAL A 288 -9.48 -14.39 -19.33
CA VAL A 288 -9.19 -13.00 -19.73
C VAL A 288 -10.39 -12.49 -20.52
N ILE A 289 -10.92 -11.34 -20.14
CA ILE A 289 -11.99 -10.61 -20.83
C ILE A 289 -11.43 -9.26 -21.22
N GLN A 290 -11.37 -8.98 -22.53
CA GLN A 290 -10.76 -7.78 -23.08
C GLN A 290 -11.81 -6.79 -23.55
N ASN A 291 -11.44 -5.50 -23.60
CA ASN A 291 -12.30 -4.40 -24.06
C ASN A 291 -13.60 -4.27 -23.27
N GLU A 292 -13.54 -4.56 -21.97
CA GLU A 292 -14.64 -4.33 -21.07
C GLU A 292 -14.82 -2.85 -20.85
N VAL A 293 -16.06 -2.36 -20.91
CA VAL A 293 -16.38 -0.95 -20.71
C VAL A 293 -17.23 -0.81 -19.46
N ILE A 294 -16.88 0.17 -18.62
CA ILE A 294 -17.68 0.56 -17.46
C ILE A 294 -17.96 2.06 -17.50
N GLY A 295 -19.24 2.40 -17.43
CA GLY A 295 -19.70 3.79 -17.45
C GLY A 295 -19.42 4.53 -16.15
N ILE A 296 -19.50 5.86 -16.18
CA ILE A 296 -19.29 6.72 -15.02
C ILE A 296 -20.22 6.33 -13.85
N SER A 297 -19.65 6.21 -12.66
CA SER A 297 -20.33 5.77 -11.42
C SER A 297 -21.14 4.47 -11.58
N SER A 298 -20.70 3.58 -12.48
CA SER A 298 -21.37 2.30 -12.76
C SER A 298 -20.56 1.12 -12.25
N TRP A 299 -21.17 -0.07 -12.29
CA TRP A 299 -20.59 -1.33 -11.81
C TRP A 299 -20.67 -2.41 -12.88
N ASN A 300 -19.57 -3.15 -13.04
CA ASN A 300 -19.57 -4.46 -13.68
C ASN A 300 -19.25 -5.52 -12.62
N PHE A 301 -20.08 -6.56 -12.56
CA PHE A 301 -19.97 -7.67 -11.62
C PHE A 301 -19.74 -8.98 -12.35
N TYR A 302 -18.80 -9.77 -11.82
CA TYR A 302 -18.44 -11.07 -12.36
C TYR A 302 -18.61 -12.13 -11.26
N PRO A 303 -19.66 -12.97 -11.35
CA PRO A 303 -19.86 -14.06 -10.41
C PRO A 303 -18.80 -15.14 -10.63
N LEU A 304 -18.08 -15.47 -9.58
CA LEU A 304 -16.97 -16.42 -9.55
C LEU A 304 -17.23 -17.49 -8.50
N ASN A 305 -17.30 -18.75 -8.92
CA ASN A 305 -17.42 -19.86 -7.97
C ASN A 305 -16.03 -20.35 -7.54
N ILE A 306 -15.71 -20.22 -6.26
CA ILE A 306 -14.46 -20.69 -5.65
C ILE A 306 -14.71 -22.05 -5.00
N THR A 307 -13.81 -23.00 -5.25
CA THR A 307 -13.91 -24.39 -4.81
C THR A 307 -12.74 -24.75 -3.91
N ASN A 308 -12.85 -25.82 -3.12
CA ASN A 308 -11.77 -26.32 -2.25
C ASN A 308 -10.44 -26.62 -2.99
N SER A 309 -10.51 -26.96 -4.28
CA SER A 309 -9.31 -27.18 -5.11
C SER A 309 -8.53 -25.89 -5.40
N THR A 310 -9.18 -24.73 -5.36
CA THR A 310 -8.58 -23.42 -5.62
C THR A 310 -7.87 -22.93 -4.36
N TRP A 311 -6.54 -22.95 -4.38
CA TRP A 311 -5.71 -22.44 -3.27
C TRP A 311 -5.68 -20.92 -3.24
N GLU A 312 -5.62 -20.32 -4.42
CA GLU A 312 -5.54 -18.88 -4.59
C GLU A 312 -6.36 -18.45 -5.78
N THR A 313 -7.02 -17.31 -5.65
CA THR A 313 -7.63 -16.59 -6.76
C THR A 313 -6.97 -15.23 -6.87
N VAL A 314 -6.40 -14.92 -8.04
CA VAL A 314 -5.85 -13.61 -8.37
C VAL A 314 -6.77 -12.97 -9.40
N VAL A 315 -7.14 -11.72 -9.16
CA VAL A 315 -7.95 -10.93 -10.08
C VAL A 315 -7.17 -9.67 -10.39
N THR A 316 -6.99 -9.41 -11.69
CA THR A 316 -6.25 -8.26 -12.20
C THR A 316 -7.16 -7.48 -13.15
N VAL A 317 -7.15 -6.17 -13.01
CA VAL A 317 -7.74 -5.22 -13.96
C VAL A 317 -6.61 -4.39 -14.52
N GLU A 318 -6.41 -4.48 -15.83
CA GLU A 318 -5.49 -3.65 -16.59
C GLU A 318 -6.31 -2.58 -17.31
N CYS A 319 -6.02 -1.30 -17.07
CA CYS A 319 -6.82 -0.24 -17.64
C CYS A 319 -6.29 0.21 -19.01
N ASP A 320 -7.09 0.03 -20.07
CA ASP A 320 -6.67 0.27 -21.45
C ASP A 320 -6.63 1.77 -21.80
N ASN A 321 -7.51 2.57 -21.19
CA ASN A 321 -7.63 4.01 -21.48
C ASN A 321 -7.41 4.92 -20.26
N CYS A 322 -6.84 4.40 -19.16
CA CYS A 322 -6.46 5.22 -18.02
C CYS A 322 -5.15 5.96 -18.32
N GLY A 323 -5.25 7.16 -18.88
CA GLY A 323 -4.10 8.03 -19.13
C GLY A 323 -3.60 8.77 -17.88
N GLU A 324 -2.30 9.05 -17.83
CA GLU A 324 -1.74 10.03 -16.89
C GLU A 324 -2.17 11.46 -17.28
N ASN A 325 -3.19 12.01 -16.64
CA ASN A 325 -3.47 13.44 -16.76
C ASN A 325 -2.46 14.22 -15.89
N VAL A 326 -1.41 14.71 -16.53
CA VAL A 326 -0.45 15.65 -15.92
C VAL A 326 -1.08 17.04 -15.91
N SER A 327 -1.38 17.56 -14.73
CA SER A 327 -1.86 18.94 -14.61
C SER A 327 -0.78 19.94 -15.07
N PRO A 328 -1.13 21.18 -15.48
CA PRO A 328 -0.18 22.21 -15.89
C PRO A 328 0.84 22.66 -14.82
N GLY A 329 0.84 22.04 -13.63
CA GLY A 329 1.79 22.27 -12.54
C GLY A 329 2.61 21.04 -12.15
N GLY A 330 2.60 19.96 -12.93
CA GLY A 330 3.39 18.75 -12.67
C GLY A 330 2.82 17.81 -11.60
N TYR A 331 1.67 18.14 -11.00
CA TYR A 331 0.95 17.23 -10.10
C TYR A 331 0.12 16.25 -10.94
N LYS A 332 0.41 14.96 -10.82
CA LYS A 332 -0.38 13.88 -11.44
C LYS A 332 -1.70 13.75 -10.67
N TYR A 333 -2.81 14.20 -11.25
CA TYR A 333 -4.16 13.89 -10.75
C TYR A 333 -4.77 12.88 -11.72
N MET A 334 -4.82 11.61 -11.32
CA MET A 334 -5.45 10.57 -12.14
C MET A 334 -6.97 10.74 -12.03
N SER A 335 -7.59 11.21 -13.10
CA SER A 335 -9.01 11.60 -13.12
C SER A 335 -9.95 10.40 -13.18
N SER A 336 -9.52 9.26 -13.71
CA SER A 336 -10.37 8.07 -13.89
C SER A 336 -9.54 6.79 -13.70
N TYR A 337 -9.87 5.95 -12.73
CA TYR A 337 -9.29 4.61 -12.61
C TYR A 337 -10.35 3.62 -12.11
N PRO A 338 -10.27 2.34 -12.53
CA PRO A 338 -11.15 1.30 -12.03
C PRO A 338 -10.78 0.95 -10.59
N ILE A 339 -11.79 0.68 -9.77
CA ILE A 339 -11.63 0.18 -8.41
C ILE A 339 -12.05 -1.29 -8.43
N LEU A 340 -11.12 -2.17 -8.05
CA LEU A 340 -11.34 -3.61 -8.02
C LEU A 340 -11.71 -4.07 -6.61
N THR A 341 -12.82 -4.79 -6.49
CA THR A 341 -13.35 -5.29 -5.22
C THR A 341 -13.85 -6.73 -5.35
N MET A 342 -13.92 -7.44 -4.22
CA MET A 342 -14.52 -8.77 -4.13
C MET A 342 -15.35 -8.91 -2.86
N LYS A 343 -16.45 -9.68 -2.94
CA LYS A 343 -17.27 -10.04 -1.78
C LYS A 343 -17.86 -11.44 -1.92
N TYR A 344 -17.96 -12.15 -0.80
CA TYR A 344 -18.60 -13.46 -0.71
C TYR A 344 -20.14 -13.35 -0.71
N GLY A 345 -20.79 -14.15 -1.54
CA GLY A 345 -22.24 -14.37 -1.55
C GLY A 345 -23.11 -13.26 -2.16
N ALA A 346 -22.58 -12.05 -2.32
CA ALA A 346 -23.31 -10.93 -2.91
C ALA A 346 -22.37 -9.95 -3.66
N PRO A 347 -22.88 -9.15 -4.61
CA PRO A 347 -22.13 -8.07 -5.24
C PRO A 347 -21.51 -7.11 -4.22
N PRO A 348 -20.22 -6.72 -4.37
CA PRO A 348 -19.59 -5.72 -3.51
C PRO A 348 -20.18 -4.32 -3.73
N GLY A 349 -20.10 -3.48 -2.69
CA GLY A 349 -20.44 -2.05 -2.74
C GLY A 349 -19.33 -1.18 -2.15
N MET A 350 -19.36 0.12 -2.42
CA MET A 350 -18.34 1.08 -1.95
C MET A 350 -18.73 1.82 -0.66
N THR A 351 -19.92 1.58 -0.11
CA THR A 351 -20.40 2.33 1.05
C THR A 351 -20.04 1.64 2.38
N TRP A 352 -20.11 2.41 3.46
CA TRP A 352 -19.95 1.92 4.82
C TRP A 352 -21.33 1.78 5.46
N LYS A 353 -21.70 0.56 5.86
CA LYS A 353 -22.99 0.26 6.45
C LYS A 353 -22.82 -0.68 7.64
N ASP A 354 -23.56 -0.41 8.71
CA ASP A 354 -23.59 -1.24 9.93
C ASP A 354 -22.20 -1.51 10.55
N GLY A 355 -21.24 -0.60 10.34
CA GLY A 355 -19.89 -0.72 10.91
C GLY A 355 -18.90 -1.54 10.07
N ALA A 356 -19.23 -1.86 8.81
CA ALA A 356 -18.32 -2.52 7.89
C ALA A 356 -18.44 -1.97 6.46
N TYR A 357 -17.39 -2.16 5.66
CA TYR A 357 -17.45 -1.91 4.23
C TYR A 357 -18.29 -2.99 3.53
N GLU A 358 -18.94 -2.61 2.44
CA GLU A 358 -19.76 -3.50 1.64
C GLU A 358 -18.95 -4.43 0.71
N TYR A 359 -17.62 -4.50 0.86
CA TYR A 359 -16.71 -5.45 0.21
C TYR A 359 -15.89 -6.25 1.24
N ASP A 360 -15.39 -7.42 0.86
CA ASP A 360 -14.46 -8.20 1.68
C ASP A 360 -13.00 -7.91 1.32
N ILE A 361 -12.70 -7.71 0.04
CA ILE A 361 -11.37 -7.38 -0.48
C ILE A 361 -11.50 -6.18 -1.44
N ARG A 362 -10.52 -5.28 -1.40
CA ARG A 362 -10.43 -4.11 -2.26
C ARG A 362 -8.97 -3.86 -2.63
N SER A 363 -8.75 -3.38 -3.85
CA SER A 363 -7.47 -2.86 -4.29
C SER A 363 -7.22 -1.45 -3.75
N TYR A 364 -5.96 -1.15 -3.43
CA TYR A 364 -5.54 0.14 -2.88
C TYR A 364 -4.61 0.90 -3.82
N SER A 365 -4.42 0.42 -5.06
CA SER A 365 -3.55 1.12 -5.98
C SER A 365 -4.21 2.42 -6.45
N THR A 366 -3.36 3.32 -6.92
CA THR A 366 -3.76 4.58 -7.56
C THR A 366 -3.23 4.65 -8.98
N THR A 367 -2.69 3.55 -9.53
CA THR A 367 -1.90 3.55 -10.77
C THR A 367 -2.67 3.03 -12.00
N GLY A 368 -4.00 2.87 -11.91
CA GLY A 368 -4.85 2.43 -13.03
C GLY A 368 -4.97 0.92 -13.14
N ASP A 369 -3.85 0.21 -13.02
CA ASP A 369 -3.82 -1.25 -12.95
C ASP A 369 -3.98 -1.72 -11.49
N GLU A 370 -4.93 -2.62 -11.28
CA GLU A 370 -5.33 -3.09 -9.96
C GLU A 370 -5.22 -4.61 -9.89
N THR A 371 -4.68 -5.13 -8.79
CA THR A 371 -4.66 -6.57 -8.53
C THR A 371 -5.11 -6.85 -7.10
N ILE A 372 -5.96 -7.85 -6.94
CA ILE A 372 -6.34 -8.41 -5.65
C ILE A 372 -6.11 -9.92 -5.65
N SER A 373 -5.74 -10.48 -4.49
CA SER A 373 -5.62 -11.91 -4.31
C SER A 373 -6.41 -12.39 -3.10
N LEU A 374 -6.99 -13.58 -3.23
CA LEU A 374 -7.65 -14.32 -2.16
C LEU A 374 -6.99 -15.69 -2.05
N THR A 375 -6.18 -15.87 -1.01
CA THR A 375 -5.49 -17.11 -0.69
C THR A 375 -6.22 -17.89 0.39
N LYS A 376 -6.06 -19.22 0.42
CA LYS A 376 -6.69 -20.10 1.42
C LYS A 376 -6.22 -19.85 2.85
N ASP A 377 -5.02 -19.30 3.02
CA ASP A 377 -4.49 -18.88 4.32
C ASP A 377 -5.17 -17.61 4.87
N SER A 378 -5.90 -16.88 4.03
CA SER A 378 -6.64 -15.70 4.46
C SER A 378 -7.83 -16.09 5.33
N SER A 379 -8.00 -15.40 6.45
CA SER A 379 -9.21 -15.50 7.30
C SER A 379 -10.52 -15.17 6.56
N LYS A 380 -10.44 -14.55 5.37
CA LYS A 380 -11.59 -14.21 4.52
C LYS A 380 -11.95 -15.32 3.52
N TYR A 381 -11.10 -16.33 3.34
CA TYR A 381 -11.34 -17.39 2.36
C TYR A 381 -12.59 -18.21 2.71
N ARG A 382 -13.45 -18.39 1.71
CA ARG A 382 -14.68 -19.18 1.79
C ARG A 382 -14.93 -19.86 0.46
N GLU A 383 -15.31 -21.13 0.51
CA GLU A 383 -15.81 -21.84 -0.67
C GLU A 383 -17.22 -21.34 -1.02
N GLY A 384 -17.52 -21.25 -2.32
CA GLY A 384 -18.83 -20.84 -2.83
C GLY A 384 -18.77 -19.67 -3.79
N LEU A 385 -19.91 -19.00 -3.95
CA LEU A 385 -20.08 -17.90 -4.90
C LEU A 385 -19.46 -16.61 -4.34
N TRP A 386 -18.53 -16.05 -5.10
CA TRP A 386 -17.96 -14.73 -4.94
C TRP A 386 -18.42 -13.81 -6.07
N PHE A 387 -18.43 -12.52 -5.82
CA PHE A 387 -18.59 -11.50 -6.85
C PHE A 387 -17.35 -10.65 -6.90
N VAL A 388 -16.71 -10.62 -8.06
CA VAL A 388 -15.73 -9.58 -8.41
C VAL A 388 -16.52 -8.37 -8.88
N GLY A 389 -16.25 -7.19 -8.33
CA GLY A 389 -16.84 -5.93 -8.74
C GLY A 389 -15.76 -4.96 -9.22
N VAL A 390 -15.94 -4.47 -10.44
CA VAL A 390 -15.17 -3.35 -11.00
C VAL A 390 -16.09 -2.13 -10.97
N HIS A 391 -15.59 -1.02 -10.43
CA HIS A 391 -16.33 0.24 -10.32
C HIS A 391 -15.49 1.41 -10.83
N SER A 392 -16.08 2.28 -11.65
CA SER A 392 -15.41 3.53 -12.06
C SER A 392 -15.34 4.50 -10.88
N SER A 393 -14.20 5.12 -10.59
CA SER A 393 -14.11 6.13 -9.54
C SER A 393 -15.15 7.27 -9.73
N TYR A 394 -15.59 7.90 -8.64
CA TYR A 394 -16.55 9.03 -8.70
C TYR A 394 -16.02 10.26 -9.45
N SER A 395 -14.71 10.32 -9.65
CA SER A 395 -14.04 11.39 -10.42
C SER A 395 -13.98 11.10 -11.91
N ALA A 396 -14.37 9.89 -12.36
CA ALA A 396 -14.25 9.50 -13.75
C ALA A 396 -15.08 10.43 -14.64
N SER A 397 -14.41 11.06 -15.61
CA SER A 397 -15.03 12.00 -16.55
C SER A 397 -15.51 11.35 -17.84
N GLU A 398 -15.15 10.08 -18.06
CA GLU A 398 -15.44 9.29 -19.23
C GLU A 398 -15.55 7.81 -18.87
N ASP A 399 -16.05 7.01 -19.81
CA ASP A 399 -16.13 5.56 -19.66
C ASP A 399 -14.72 4.94 -19.61
N ILE A 400 -14.55 3.95 -18.74
CA ILE A 400 -13.27 3.26 -18.56
C ILE A 400 -13.31 1.96 -19.36
N THR A 401 -12.32 1.76 -20.23
CA THR A 401 -12.07 0.51 -20.95
C THR A 401 -10.95 -0.24 -20.22
N TYR A 402 -11.15 -1.53 -19.98
CA TYR A 402 -10.20 -2.36 -19.26
C TYR A 402 -10.19 -3.82 -19.73
N THR A 403 -9.12 -4.50 -19.37
CA THR A 403 -8.97 -5.95 -19.48
C THR A 403 -9.05 -6.57 -18.09
N LEU A 404 -9.97 -7.52 -17.89
CA LEU A 404 -10.10 -8.29 -16.66
C LEU A 404 -9.43 -9.66 -16.83
N SER A 405 -8.48 -9.97 -15.96
CA SER A 405 -7.86 -11.29 -15.84
C SER A 405 -8.22 -11.93 -14.50
N ILE A 406 -8.66 -13.19 -14.52
CA ILE A 406 -8.93 -13.98 -13.31
C ILE A 406 -8.12 -15.27 -13.42
N ASP A 407 -7.22 -15.48 -12.46
CA ASP A 407 -6.42 -16.69 -12.31
C ASP A 407 -6.87 -17.46 -11.08
N ARG A 408 -7.21 -18.73 -11.26
CA ARG A 408 -7.47 -19.68 -10.18
C ARG A 408 -6.30 -20.64 -10.11
N ASN A 409 -5.53 -20.50 -9.04
CA ASN A 409 -4.33 -21.28 -8.83
C ASN A 409 -4.60 -22.38 -7.82
N THR A 410 -4.13 -23.59 -8.11
CA THR A 410 -4.07 -24.66 -7.11
C THR A 410 -2.90 -24.50 -6.17
N CYS A 411 -1.94 -23.62 -6.46
CA CYS A 411 -0.69 -23.43 -5.73
C CYS A 411 -0.32 -21.94 -5.71
N PRO A 412 0.53 -21.48 -4.80
CA PRO A 412 0.90 -20.06 -4.72
C PRO A 412 1.32 -19.50 -6.09
N ASN A 413 0.65 -18.42 -6.53
CA ASN A 413 0.81 -17.75 -7.83
C ASN A 413 0.84 -18.68 -9.06
N GLY A 414 0.22 -19.86 -9.00
CA GLY A 414 0.30 -20.84 -10.10
C GLY A 414 1.74 -21.30 -10.38
N CYS A 415 2.61 -21.23 -9.36
CA CYS A 415 4.05 -21.37 -9.44
C CYS A 415 4.69 -20.45 -10.50
N SER A 416 4.12 -19.25 -10.69
CA SER A 416 4.55 -18.22 -11.64
C SER A 416 4.74 -18.72 -13.08
N GLY A 417 4.06 -19.83 -13.46
CA GLY A 417 4.25 -20.49 -14.74
C GLY A 417 5.61 -21.19 -14.93
N ARG A 418 6.43 -21.25 -13.89
CA ARG A 418 7.81 -21.81 -13.88
C ARG A 418 7.99 -22.96 -12.89
N GLY A 419 6.88 -23.50 -12.40
CA GLY A 419 6.83 -24.71 -11.57
C GLY A 419 6.51 -25.95 -12.41
N THR A 420 7.21 -27.04 -12.13
CA THR A 420 7.00 -28.35 -12.76
C THR A 420 5.90 -29.16 -12.08
N LYS A 421 5.71 -28.96 -10.78
CA LYS A 421 4.74 -29.67 -9.95
C LYS A 421 4.40 -28.87 -8.70
N CYS A 422 3.25 -29.14 -8.12
CA CYS A 422 2.85 -28.62 -6.84
C CYS A 422 2.77 -29.72 -5.79
N ASN A 423 3.46 -29.49 -4.69
CA ASN A 423 3.49 -30.36 -3.54
C ASN A 423 2.47 -29.88 -2.53
N ILE A 424 1.62 -30.80 -2.10
CA ILE A 424 0.58 -30.56 -1.11
C ILE A 424 0.93 -31.44 0.10
N ASP A 425 1.27 -30.81 1.21
CA ASP A 425 1.57 -31.51 2.45
C ASP A 425 0.31 -31.91 3.22
N VAL A 426 0.47 -32.74 4.25
CA VAL A 426 -0.62 -33.25 5.11
C VAL A 426 -1.46 -32.15 5.78
N ASN A 427 -0.91 -30.94 5.91
CA ASN A 427 -1.59 -29.77 6.46
C ASN A 427 -2.21 -28.87 5.37
N ASP A 428 -2.29 -29.34 4.12
CA ASP A 428 -2.70 -28.58 2.93
C ASP A 428 -1.80 -27.37 2.63
N THR A 429 -0.60 -27.31 3.22
CA THR A 429 0.45 -26.36 2.81
C THR A 429 0.91 -26.71 1.40
N ARG A 430 0.96 -25.72 0.51
CA ARG A 430 1.27 -25.92 -0.91
C ARG A 430 2.57 -25.24 -1.29
N THR A 431 3.48 -25.99 -1.89
CA THR A 431 4.78 -25.49 -2.35
C THR A 431 5.05 -25.91 -3.79
N CYS A 432 5.77 -25.08 -4.54
CA CYS A 432 6.07 -25.33 -5.93
C CYS A 432 7.43 -26.04 -6.12
N GLU A 433 7.48 -27.06 -6.97
CA GLU A 433 8.73 -27.63 -7.49
C GLU A 433 9.19 -26.79 -8.69
N CYS A 434 10.12 -25.87 -8.47
CA CYS A 434 10.56 -24.92 -9.49
C CYS A 434 11.45 -25.54 -10.57
N GLU A 435 11.35 -25.00 -11.78
CA GLU A 435 12.32 -25.23 -12.84
C GLU A 435 13.74 -24.80 -12.41
N LYS A 436 14.76 -25.37 -13.03
CA LYS A 436 16.15 -25.08 -12.68
C LYS A 436 16.47 -23.59 -12.84
N GLY A 437 16.93 -22.95 -11.77
CA GLY A 437 17.27 -21.52 -11.73
C GLY A 437 16.20 -20.66 -11.04
N TYR A 438 14.97 -21.19 -10.90
CA TYR A 438 13.87 -20.53 -10.22
C TYR A 438 13.71 -21.04 -8.78
N PHE A 439 13.24 -20.16 -7.90
CA PHE A 439 13.05 -20.44 -6.48
C PHE A 439 11.99 -19.52 -5.85
N LYS A 440 11.80 -19.63 -4.53
CA LYS A 440 10.62 -19.24 -3.72
C LYS A 440 9.50 -20.25 -3.79
N ASP A 441 8.58 -20.17 -2.83
CA ASP A 441 7.44 -21.09 -2.70
C ASP A 441 6.52 -21.09 -3.93
N ASP A 442 6.59 -20.02 -4.74
CA ASP A 442 5.84 -19.82 -5.98
C ASP A 442 6.72 -19.74 -7.25
N CYS A 443 8.02 -20.01 -7.18
CA CYS A 443 8.94 -19.92 -8.33
C CYS A 443 9.04 -18.56 -9.02
N SER A 444 8.66 -17.47 -8.33
CA SER A 444 8.69 -16.11 -8.88
C SER A 444 10.11 -15.53 -8.99
N ALA A 445 11.07 -16.04 -8.22
CA ALA A 445 12.43 -15.49 -8.21
C ALA A 445 13.39 -16.33 -9.06
N GLU A 446 14.30 -15.64 -9.74
CA GLU A 446 15.39 -16.23 -10.53
C GLU A 446 16.73 -15.81 -9.95
N ALA A 447 17.68 -16.75 -9.83
CA ALA A 447 19.03 -16.44 -9.33
C ALA A 447 20.02 -16.53 -10.49
N LYS A 448 20.56 -15.37 -10.89
CA LYS A 448 21.58 -15.31 -11.95
C LYS A 448 22.87 -15.98 -11.47
N PRO A 449 23.44 -16.94 -12.21
CA PRO A 449 24.66 -17.62 -11.79
C PRO A 449 25.87 -16.69 -11.93
N LEU A 450 26.68 -16.60 -10.87
CA LEU A 450 27.97 -15.92 -10.90
C LEU A 450 29.10 -16.91 -11.22
N ALA A 451 30.14 -16.40 -11.87
CA ALA A 451 31.42 -17.08 -12.05
C ALA A 451 32.48 -16.40 -11.18
N TYR A 452 33.53 -17.15 -10.81
CA TYR A 452 34.67 -16.56 -10.13
C TYR A 452 35.39 -15.57 -11.05
N ASP A 453 35.84 -14.46 -10.48
CA ASP A 453 36.68 -13.43 -11.11
C ASP A 453 36.07 -12.85 -12.39
N THR A 454 34.73 -12.86 -12.47
CA THR A 454 33.95 -12.28 -13.57
C THR A 454 32.85 -11.39 -12.98
N PRO A 455 32.95 -10.06 -13.14
CA PRO A 455 31.91 -9.16 -12.64
C PRO A 455 30.62 -9.32 -13.45
N MET A 456 29.50 -9.40 -12.76
CA MET A 456 28.15 -9.30 -13.32
C MET A 456 27.70 -7.83 -13.20
N ILE A 457 27.23 -7.26 -14.31
CA ILE A 457 26.71 -5.89 -14.37
C ILE A 457 25.25 -5.97 -14.79
N ASP A 458 24.36 -5.34 -14.04
CA ASP A 458 22.91 -5.41 -14.31
C ASP A 458 22.16 -4.19 -13.74
N VAL A 459 20.84 -4.15 -13.97
CA VAL A 459 19.95 -3.08 -13.54
C VAL A 459 18.76 -3.63 -12.76
N ILE A 460 18.39 -2.95 -11.67
CA ILE A 460 17.13 -3.18 -10.94
C ILE A 460 16.17 -2.07 -11.35
N GLU A 461 15.13 -2.36 -12.14
CA GLU A 461 14.20 -1.34 -12.67
C GLU A 461 12.98 -1.09 -11.75
N ASP A 462 12.18 -2.12 -11.47
CA ASP A 462 10.95 -2.03 -10.65
C ASP A 462 10.84 -3.22 -9.66
N SER A 463 11.92 -3.49 -8.93
CA SER A 463 11.98 -4.55 -7.91
C SER A 463 12.73 -4.07 -6.67
N TYR A 464 12.42 -4.67 -5.53
CA TYR A 464 13.20 -4.50 -4.31
C TYR A 464 14.47 -5.34 -4.30
N TYR A 465 14.48 -6.47 -5.00
CA TYR A 465 15.56 -7.45 -4.93
C TYR A 465 15.95 -7.93 -6.32
N GLU A 466 17.24 -8.14 -6.49
CA GLU A 466 17.80 -8.90 -7.60
C GLU A 466 18.73 -9.97 -7.03
N TYR A 467 18.51 -11.23 -7.43
CA TYR A 467 19.13 -12.39 -6.80
C TYR A 467 20.18 -13.03 -7.71
N PHE A 468 21.22 -13.57 -7.07
CA PHE A 468 22.30 -14.26 -7.77
C PHE A 468 22.79 -15.47 -6.97
N GLN A 469 23.36 -16.44 -7.67
CA GLN A 469 23.90 -17.65 -7.08
C GLN A 469 25.42 -17.65 -7.17
N LEU A 470 26.09 -17.83 -6.04
CA LEU A 470 27.55 -17.98 -6.02
C LEU A 470 27.95 -19.32 -6.66
N PRO A 471 29.18 -19.46 -7.19
CA PRO A 471 29.72 -20.74 -7.59
C PRO A 471 29.60 -21.78 -6.45
N THR A 472 29.26 -23.03 -6.78
CA THR A 472 29.06 -24.08 -5.77
C THR A 472 30.35 -24.37 -5.00
N ILE A 473 30.28 -24.31 -3.67
CA ILE A 473 31.43 -24.59 -2.81
C ILE A 473 31.45 -26.09 -2.52
N SER A 474 32.50 -26.77 -3.00
CA SER A 474 32.67 -28.20 -2.73
C SER A 474 33.22 -28.45 -1.33
N ALA A 475 32.95 -29.64 -0.76
CA ALA A 475 33.53 -30.08 0.51
C ALA A 475 35.07 -29.95 0.57
N LYS A 476 35.77 -30.19 -0.55
CA LYS A 476 37.24 -30.01 -0.65
C LYS A 476 37.67 -28.55 -0.57
N GLN A 477 36.84 -27.64 -1.06
CA GLN A 477 37.08 -26.21 -1.01
C GLN A 477 36.78 -25.67 0.39
N ALA A 478 35.66 -26.08 1.00
CA ALA A 478 35.31 -25.72 2.37
C ALA A 478 36.32 -26.23 3.42
N SER A 479 37.08 -27.28 3.13
CA SER A 479 38.10 -27.82 4.03
C SER A 479 39.52 -27.27 3.81
N ARG A 480 39.70 -26.26 2.96
CA ARG A 480 41.00 -25.68 2.60
C ARG A 480 41.06 -24.19 2.95
N ASN A 481 42.25 -23.61 2.95
CA ASN A 481 42.49 -22.19 3.18
C ASN A 481 42.08 -21.33 1.96
N ILE A 482 40.80 -21.31 1.64
CA ILE A 482 40.24 -20.41 0.65
C ILE A 482 39.32 -19.40 1.33
N ASP A 483 39.34 -18.16 0.86
CA ASP A 483 38.39 -17.13 1.26
C ASP A 483 37.59 -16.69 0.02
N ILE A 484 36.34 -16.29 0.23
CA ILE A 484 35.49 -15.73 -0.83
C ILE A 484 35.26 -14.27 -0.52
N LYS A 485 35.56 -13.39 -1.48
CA LYS A 485 35.25 -11.97 -1.42
C LYS A 485 34.12 -11.69 -2.40
N LEU A 486 33.01 -11.17 -1.91
CA LEU A 486 31.91 -10.72 -2.74
C LEU A 486 31.94 -9.20 -2.79
N ARG A 487 32.34 -8.64 -3.93
CA ARG A 487 32.42 -7.19 -4.15
C ARG A 487 31.16 -6.70 -4.82
N ALA A 488 30.66 -5.55 -4.39
CA ALA A 488 29.55 -4.90 -5.06
C ALA A 488 29.71 -3.38 -5.13
N SER A 489 29.13 -2.79 -6.17
CA SER A 489 29.04 -1.34 -6.38
C SER A 489 27.71 -1.01 -7.04
N TYR A 490 27.23 0.24 -6.92
CA TYR A 490 26.00 0.70 -7.57
C TYR A 490 26.10 2.13 -8.12
N THR A 491 25.26 2.44 -9.09
CA THR A 491 25.11 3.78 -9.71
C THR A 491 23.65 4.07 -10.09
N GLY A 492 23.33 5.34 -10.31
CA GLY A 492 22.02 5.81 -10.80
C GLY A 492 21.25 6.68 -9.81
N TYR A 493 21.68 6.72 -8.55
CA TYR A 493 21.06 7.55 -7.51
C TYR A 493 22.02 7.81 -6.34
N ASP A 494 22.29 9.09 -6.07
CA ASP A 494 23.06 9.54 -4.90
C ASP A 494 22.13 9.68 -3.69
N CYS A 495 22.28 8.80 -2.72
CA CYS A 495 21.54 8.86 -1.47
C CYS A 495 22.28 9.78 -0.49
N PRO A 496 21.67 10.88 0.00
CA PRO A 496 22.32 11.76 0.96
C PRO A 496 22.78 11.00 2.20
N SER A 497 24.05 11.13 2.57
CA SER A 497 24.77 10.35 3.59
C SER A 497 24.17 10.30 5.01
N HIS A 498 23.07 11.01 5.26
CA HIS A 498 22.36 11.06 6.54
C HIS A 498 21.07 10.20 6.55
N TRP A 499 20.67 9.59 5.43
CA TRP A 499 19.47 8.76 5.32
C TRP A 499 19.84 7.30 5.11
N SER A 500 20.18 6.60 6.20
CA SER A 500 20.54 5.17 6.19
C SER A 500 19.47 4.26 5.56
N SER A 501 18.21 4.67 5.56
CA SER A 501 17.08 3.91 4.99
C SER A 501 17.03 3.86 3.46
N CYS A 502 18.01 4.44 2.77
CA CYS A 502 17.95 4.67 1.33
C CYS A 502 19.16 4.10 0.55
N HIS A 503 20.18 3.59 1.23
CA HIS A 503 21.31 2.91 0.60
C HIS A 503 20.97 1.45 0.22
N PRO A 504 21.38 0.98 -0.98
CA PRO A 504 21.27 -0.43 -1.34
C PRO A 504 22.06 -1.34 -0.38
N SER A 505 21.68 -2.61 -0.30
CA SER A 505 22.38 -3.59 0.53
C SER A 505 22.73 -4.85 -0.25
N LEU A 506 23.97 -5.32 -0.09
CA LEU A 506 24.45 -6.62 -0.51
C LEU A 506 24.15 -7.64 0.60
N LEU A 507 23.42 -8.69 0.27
CA LEU A 507 23.00 -9.73 1.20
C LEU A 507 23.52 -11.09 0.71
N VAL A 508 23.94 -11.96 1.63
CA VAL A 508 24.35 -13.33 1.33
C VAL A 508 23.76 -14.29 2.34
N LYS A 509 23.26 -15.43 1.88
CA LYS A 509 22.74 -16.50 2.72
C LYS A 509 23.21 -17.87 2.22
N LYS A 510 23.59 -18.74 3.16
CA LYS A 510 23.81 -20.16 2.89
C LYS A 510 22.46 -20.85 2.78
N GLY A 511 22.23 -21.61 1.71
CA GLY A 511 20.98 -22.36 1.53
C GLY A 511 20.67 -22.72 0.08
N GLY A 512 19.91 -23.81 -0.10
CA GLY A 512 19.33 -24.24 -1.37
C GLY A 512 17.80 -24.32 -1.27
N GLY A 513 17.10 -24.51 -2.40
CA GLY A 513 15.63 -24.59 -2.39
C GLY A 513 14.97 -23.25 -2.06
N THR A 514 14.20 -23.17 -0.97
CA THR A 514 13.44 -21.99 -0.51
C THR A 514 14.23 -21.05 0.41
N GLU A 515 15.49 -21.34 0.71
CA GLU A 515 16.34 -20.44 1.51
C GLU A 515 17.04 -19.40 0.62
N TYR A 516 16.74 -18.12 0.84
CA TYR A 516 17.35 -17.01 0.10
C TYR A 516 17.51 -15.77 1.00
N PRO A 517 18.44 -14.86 0.65
CA PRO A 517 18.72 -13.67 1.45
C PRO A 517 17.62 -12.62 1.30
N GLU A 518 17.09 -12.14 2.42
CA GLU A 518 16.18 -11.00 2.52
C GLU A 518 16.69 -10.06 3.62
N MET A 519 16.18 -8.82 3.67
CA MET A 519 16.57 -7.86 4.72
C MET A 519 16.31 -8.37 6.14
N GLU A 520 15.37 -9.29 6.32
CA GLU A 520 15.04 -9.93 7.60
C GLU A 520 15.73 -11.29 7.79
N SER A 521 16.38 -11.83 6.76
CA SER A 521 16.93 -13.18 6.76
C SER A 521 18.20 -13.28 5.89
N TYR A 522 19.37 -13.10 6.51
CA TYR A 522 20.67 -13.18 5.83
C TYR A 522 21.73 -13.83 6.74
N THR A 523 22.80 -14.35 6.13
CA THR A 523 24.02 -14.78 6.84
C THR A 523 25.00 -13.61 6.94
N PHE A 524 25.19 -12.87 5.85
CA PHE A 524 26.03 -11.68 5.80
C PHE A 524 25.29 -10.53 5.12
N LYS A 525 25.56 -9.30 5.57
CA LYS A 525 25.01 -8.07 5.02
C LYS A 525 26.10 -7.01 4.94
N GLN A 526 26.13 -6.28 3.83
CA GLN A 526 26.95 -5.10 3.63
C GLN A 526 26.11 -3.99 2.99
N GLU A 527 26.06 -2.81 3.61
CA GLU A 527 25.39 -1.64 3.03
C GLU A 527 26.33 -0.95 2.05
N LEU A 528 25.81 -0.54 0.90
CA LEU A 528 26.57 0.17 -0.14
C LEU A 528 26.42 1.67 0.09
N LEU A 529 27.35 2.24 0.87
CA LEU A 529 27.18 3.60 1.44
C LEU A 529 27.49 4.71 0.43
N GLN A 530 28.26 4.42 -0.61
CA GLN A 530 28.72 5.41 -1.58
C GLN A 530 28.42 4.98 -3.00
N GLU A 531 27.79 5.87 -3.78
CA GLU A 531 27.60 5.67 -5.22
C GLU A 531 28.97 5.60 -5.92
N ASN A 532 29.15 4.67 -6.86
CA ASN A 532 30.43 4.30 -7.47
C ASN A 532 31.49 3.77 -6.47
N GLY A 533 31.15 3.64 -5.18
CA GLY A 533 31.97 2.95 -4.19
C GLY A 533 31.93 1.44 -4.40
N THR A 534 33.01 0.76 -4.02
CA THR A 534 33.05 -0.70 -3.96
C THR A 534 33.13 -1.13 -2.51
N ASP A 535 32.14 -1.88 -2.06
CA ASP A 535 32.12 -2.53 -0.75
C ASP A 535 32.24 -4.05 -0.93
N GLU A 536 32.70 -4.76 0.10
CA GLU A 536 32.90 -6.21 0.01
C GLU A 536 32.45 -6.99 1.26
N ILE A 537 31.91 -8.19 1.03
CA ILE A 537 31.70 -9.20 2.07
C ILE A 537 32.82 -10.23 1.95
N LEU A 538 33.57 -10.42 3.03
CA LEU A 538 34.55 -11.50 3.16
C LEU A 538 33.92 -12.69 3.88
N ILE A 539 33.94 -13.86 3.23
CA ILE A 539 33.56 -15.15 3.81
C ILE A 539 34.84 -15.96 3.95
N CYS A 540 35.36 -16.02 5.18
CA CYS A 540 36.62 -16.71 5.45
C CYS A 540 36.45 -18.23 5.38
N SER A 541 37.55 -18.95 5.16
CA SER A 541 37.60 -20.43 5.18
C SER A 541 36.84 -21.10 6.33
N SER A 542 36.87 -20.54 7.54
CA SER A 542 36.15 -21.08 8.71
C SER A 542 34.63 -20.91 8.67
N GLN A 543 34.14 -19.96 7.88
CA GLN A 543 32.72 -19.67 7.68
C GLN A 543 32.17 -20.35 6.42
N LEU A 544 33.07 -20.73 5.49
CA LEU A 544 32.72 -21.48 4.31
C LEU A 544 32.27 -22.88 4.68
N ALA A 545 31.12 -23.25 4.15
CA ALA A 545 30.58 -24.59 4.30
C ALA A 545 30.13 -25.09 2.93
N ASP A 546 30.23 -26.41 2.76
CA ASP A 546 29.76 -27.12 1.58
C ASP A 546 28.29 -26.80 1.30
N GLY A 547 27.98 -26.64 0.00
CA GLY A 547 26.62 -26.39 -0.48
C GLY A 547 26.45 -25.12 -1.33
N VAL A 548 25.19 -24.74 -1.51
CA VAL A 548 24.78 -23.60 -2.33
C VAL A 548 24.73 -22.33 -1.49
N TRP A 549 25.27 -21.25 -2.05
CA TRP A 549 25.22 -19.91 -1.49
C TRP A 549 24.52 -18.98 -2.48
N ARG A 550 23.64 -18.13 -1.97
CA ARG A 550 22.91 -17.14 -2.76
C ARG A 550 23.16 -15.76 -2.21
N GLY A 551 23.18 -14.78 -3.08
CA GLY A 551 23.20 -13.37 -2.70
C GLY A 551 22.06 -12.60 -3.33
N ALA A 552 21.86 -11.39 -2.83
CA ALA A 552 20.92 -10.42 -3.39
C ALA A 552 21.48 -9.01 -3.27
N ILE A 553 21.15 -8.17 -4.25
CA ILE A 553 21.17 -6.71 -4.10
C ILE A 553 19.76 -6.28 -3.73
N TYR A 554 19.61 -5.59 -2.60
CA TYR A 554 18.37 -4.97 -2.16
C TYR A 554 18.37 -3.48 -2.48
N ASN A 555 17.37 -3.01 -3.23
CA ASN A 555 17.10 -1.61 -3.51
C ASN A 555 15.92 -1.13 -2.62
N PRO A 556 16.14 -0.25 -1.63
CA PRO A 556 15.05 0.26 -0.79
C PRO A 556 14.07 1.18 -1.55
N ARG A 557 14.36 1.57 -2.79
CA ARG A 557 13.55 2.46 -3.63
C ARG A 557 13.13 1.76 -4.92
N LYS A 558 12.09 0.91 -4.84
CA LYS A 558 11.54 0.15 -5.98
C LYS A 558 11.35 0.97 -7.26
N TRP A 559 10.93 2.24 -7.14
CA TRP A 559 10.59 3.12 -8.27
C TRP A 559 11.78 3.87 -8.90
N ILE A 560 13.00 3.71 -8.37
CA ILE A 560 14.20 4.37 -8.89
C ILE A 560 15.16 3.27 -9.34
N PRO A 561 15.41 3.16 -10.66
CA PRO A 561 16.31 2.15 -11.18
C PRO A 561 17.74 2.36 -10.68
N ILE A 562 18.43 1.28 -10.32
CA ILE A 562 19.86 1.31 -10.00
C ILE A 562 20.62 0.34 -10.90
N ASN A 563 21.77 0.77 -11.42
CA ASN A 563 22.74 -0.14 -12.00
C ASN A 563 23.62 -0.68 -10.88
N TYR A 564 23.99 -1.95 -10.95
CA TYR A 564 24.89 -2.53 -9.97
C TYR A 564 25.89 -3.47 -10.63
N THR A 565 27.02 -3.65 -9.94
CA THR A 565 28.04 -4.64 -10.28
C THR A 565 28.21 -5.56 -9.09
N VAL A 566 28.26 -6.87 -9.31
CA VAL A 566 28.62 -7.88 -8.30
C VAL A 566 29.70 -8.80 -8.84
N GLU A 567 30.74 -9.05 -8.07
CA GLU A 567 31.84 -9.94 -8.42
C GLU A 567 32.16 -10.90 -7.28
N VAL A 568 32.32 -12.18 -7.59
CA VAL A 568 32.81 -13.20 -6.64
C VAL A 568 34.28 -13.45 -6.91
N ILE A 569 35.14 -13.13 -5.96
CA ILE A 569 36.57 -13.37 -6.04
C ILE A 569 36.92 -14.55 -5.14
N LYS A 570 37.71 -15.48 -5.67
CA LYS A 570 38.24 -16.62 -4.90
C LYS A 570 39.69 -16.37 -4.53
N ASP A 571 39.94 -16.22 -3.23
CA ASP A 571 41.28 -16.03 -2.70
C ASP A 571 41.78 -17.37 -2.14
N SER A 572 42.91 -17.88 -2.63
CA SER A 572 43.45 -19.19 -2.20
C SER A 572 44.82 -19.02 -1.54
N HIS A 573 44.95 -19.50 -0.30
CA HIS A 573 46.20 -19.42 0.45
C HIS A 573 46.87 -20.79 0.53
N CYS A 574 48.12 -20.89 0.06
CA CYS A 574 48.92 -22.12 0.14
C CYS A 574 49.95 -22.07 1.26
N LEU A 575 50.26 -23.24 1.83
CA LEU A 575 51.30 -23.39 2.84
C LEU A 575 52.64 -22.86 2.32
N ASN A 576 53.25 -21.92 3.06
CA ASN A 576 54.51 -21.25 2.73
C ASN A 576 54.60 -20.68 1.31
N ASN A 577 53.47 -20.33 0.68
CA ASN A 577 53.42 -19.89 -0.72
C ASN A 577 54.17 -20.86 -1.67
N CYS A 578 54.02 -22.16 -1.42
CA CYS A 578 54.67 -23.23 -2.19
C CYS A 578 56.20 -23.12 -2.26
N SER A 579 56.80 -22.48 -1.25
CA SER A 579 58.25 -22.23 -1.13
C SER A 579 58.87 -21.57 -2.37
N GLY A 580 58.07 -20.92 -3.22
CA GLY A 580 58.49 -20.38 -4.52
C GLY A 580 58.85 -21.44 -5.57
N ARG A 581 58.52 -22.71 -5.35
CA ARG A 581 58.87 -23.86 -6.22
C ARG A 581 57.65 -24.65 -6.71
N GLY A 582 56.49 -24.00 -6.71
CA GLY A 582 55.24 -24.55 -7.19
C GLY A 582 54.17 -23.46 -7.34
N ASP A 583 53.09 -23.81 -8.01
CA ASP A 583 51.93 -22.93 -8.20
C ASP A 583 50.86 -23.26 -7.15
N CYS A 584 50.26 -22.22 -6.55
CA CYS A 584 49.15 -22.40 -5.63
C CYS A 584 47.84 -22.57 -6.40
N VAL A 585 47.24 -23.76 -6.33
CA VAL A 585 45.98 -24.07 -7.01
C VAL A 585 44.99 -24.61 -5.97
N ASP A 586 43.93 -23.85 -5.72
CA ASP A 586 42.87 -24.19 -4.76
C ASP A 586 43.39 -24.55 -3.36
N GLY A 587 44.36 -23.77 -2.85
CA GLY A 587 44.98 -24.00 -1.54
C GLY A 587 45.92 -25.21 -1.48
N ILE A 588 46.30 -25.79 -2.62
CA ILE A 588 47.32 -26.85 -2.72
C ILE A 588 48.45 -26.42 -3.64
N CYS A 589 49.68 -26.72 -3.23
CA CYS A 589 50.86 -26.51 -4.04
C CYS A 589 51.03 -27.58 -5.12
N GLN A 590 51.09 -27.14 -6.38
CA GLN A 590 51.51 -27.95 -7.51
C GLN A 590 53.00 -27.73 -7.76
N CYS A 591 53.82 -28.67 -7.32
CA CYS A 591 55.27 -28.51 -7.35
C CYS A 591 55.86 -28.62 -8.76
N GLN A 592 56.89 -27.81 -9.01
CA GLN A 592 57.68 -27.87 -10.23
C GLN A 592 58.43 -29.20 -10.35
N HIS A 593 58.88 -29.54 -11.56
CA HIS A 593 59.61 -30.78 -11.81
C HIS A 593 60.82 -30.90 -10.87
N HIS A 594 60.94 -32.07 -10.24
CA HIS A 594 61.89 -32.43 -9.19
C HIS A 594 61.56 -31.99 -7.76
N TYR A 595 60.47 -31.26 -7.52
CA TYR A 595 60.05 -30.84 -6.17
C TYR A 595 58.80 -31.57 -5.68
N GLY A 596 58.64 -31.69 -4.36
CA GLY A 596 57.53 -32.37 -3.68
C GLY A 596 57.35 -31.91 -2.23
N GLY A 597 56.45 -32.56 -1.49
CA GLY A 597 56.03 -32.11 -0.15
C GLY A 597 54.82 -31.18 -0.20
N GLY A 598 54.18 -30.92 0.96
CA GLY A 598 52.96 -30.10 1.04
C GLY A 598 53.13 -28.63 0.63
N ASP A 599 54.37 -28.14 0.63
CA ASP A 599 54.77 -26.78 0.24
C ASP A 599 55.92 -26.76 -0.79
N CYS A 600 56.18 -27.86 -1.50
CA CYS A 600 57.20 -27.99 -2.56
C CYS A 600 58.66 -27.81 -2.12
N SER A 601 58.97 -28.08 -0.85
CA SER A 601 60.32 -27.97 -0.30
C SER A 601 61.25 -29.17 -0.56
N VAL A 602 60.75 -30.32 -1.05
CA VAL A 602 61.51 -31.60 -1.15
C VAL A 602 62.02 -31.88 -2.58
N SER A 603 63.32 -32.14 -2.80
CA SER A 603 63.92 -32.47 -4.12
C SER A 603 63.98 -33.99 -4.44
N THR A 604 64.15 -34.41 -5.71
CA THR A 604 64.19 -35.84 -6.16
C THR A 604 65.47 -36.30 -6.89
N SER A 605 66.50 -35.47 -7.04
CA SER A 605 67.87 -35.82 -7.51
C SER A 605 68.92 -35.68 -6.39
N CYS A 606 70.20 -36.08 -6.59
CA CYS A 606 71.30 -35.82 -5.63
C CYS A 606 72.32 -34.86 -6.26
N MET A 607 72.01 -33.58 -6.24
CA MET A 607 72.91 -32.46 -6.47
C MET A 607 73.29 -31.83 -5.13
N ALA A 608 74.37 -31.04 -5.08
CA ALA A 608 74.79 -30.39 -3.84
C ALA A 608 73.62 -29.59 -3.22
N GLY A 609 73.23 -29.92 -1.98
CA GLY A 609 72.07 -29.34 -1.29
C GLY A 609 70.74 -30.08 -1.45
N ASP A 610 70.68 -31.15 -2.25
CA ASP A 610 69.51 -32.03 -2.34
C ASP A 610 69.39 -32.93 -1.09
N ARG A 611 68.17 -33.38 -0.77
CA ARG A 611 67.89 -34.24 0.39
C ARG A 611 67.20 -35.54 -0.02
N LYS A 612 67.50 -36.64 0.67
CA LYS A 612 66.87 -37.96 0.49
C LYS A 612 66.17 -38.41 1.77
N ALA A 613 64.96 -38.93 1.60
CA ALA A 613 64.19 -39.56 2.66
C ALA A 613 64.71 -40.98 2.99
N ASN A 614 64.95 -41.24 4.27
CA ASN A 614 65.24 -42.56 4.84
C ASN A 614 64.28 -42.85 6.01
N GLN A 615 63.42 -43.85 5.85
CA GLN A 615 62.36 -44.18 6.82
C GLN A 615 62.95 -44.74 8.12
N ARG A 616 62.54 -44.18 9.27
CA ARG A 616 62.88 -44.66 10.62
C ARG A 616 61.61 -44.88 11.45
N THR A 617 61.76 -45.50 12.62
CA THR A 617 60.65 -46.02 13.45
C THR A 617 59.57 -44.99 13.83
N ASN A 618 59.89 -43.68 13.85
CA ASN A 618 58.97 -42.60 14.24
C ASN A 618 58.84 -41.47 13.20
N GLY A 619 59.37 -41.66 11.99
CA GLY A 619 59.42 -40.61 10.98
C GLY A 619 60.47 -40.84 9.90
N VAL A 620 60.60 -39.88 8.99
CA VAL A 620 61.51 -39.90 7.85
C VAL A 620 62.73 -39.06 8.19
N CYS A 621 63.89 -39.69 8.23
CA CYS A 621 65.15 -38.96 8.29
C CYS A 621 65.51 -38.40 6.91
N TRP A 622 65.88 -37.14 6.84
CA TRP A 622 66.37 -36.48 5.64
C TRP A 622 67.90 -36.38 5.69
N GLU A 623 68.51 -37.13 4.79
CA GLU A 623 69.94 -37.17 4.54
C GLU A 623 70.27 -36.11 3.47
N GLU A 624 71.34 -35.34 3.66
CA GLU A 624 71.74 -34.31 2.69
C GLU A 624 72.82 -34.86 1.74
N CYS A 625 72.73 -34.47 0.47
CA CYS A 625 73.67 -34.82 -0.58
C CYS A 625 74.96 -34.01 -0.39
N GLN A 626 76.03 -34.69 0.03
CA GLN A 626 77.37 -34.14 0.15
C GLN A 626 78.14 -34.42 -1.14
N CYS A 627 78.74 -33.38 -1.72
CA CYS A 627 79.54 -33.50 -2.94
C CYS A 627 81.00 -33.19 -2.63
N GLU A 628 81.88 -34.15 -2.94
CA GLU A 628 83.33 -33.94 -2.87
C GLU A 628 83.90 -33.80 -4.28
N THR A 629 84.74 -32.78 -4.47
CA THR A 629 85.47 -32.56 -5.73
C THR A 629 86.94 -32.92 -5.56
N ARG A 630 87.43 -33.87 -6.36
CA ARG A 630 88.85 -34.25 -6.37
C ARG A 630 89.40 -34.20 -7.79
N GLY A 631 90.15 -33.14 -8.10
CA GLY A 631 90.53 -32.82 -9.48
C GLY A 631 89.32 -32.29 -10.26
N ASP A 632 89.10 -32.77 -11.48
CA ASP A 632 87.99 -32.34 -12.34
C ASP A 632 86.70 -33.17 -12.17
N VAL A 633 86.66 -34.08 -11.20
CA VAL A 633 85.51 -34.97 -10.95
C VAL A 633 84.87 -34.62 -9.62
N THR A 634 83.56 -34.31 -9.66
CA THR A 634 82.70 -34.15 -8.49
C THR A 634 81.84 -35.39 -8.30
N THR A 635 81.97 -36.05 -7.16
CA THR A 635 81.13 -37.18 -6.76
C THR A 635 80.22 -36.74 -5.63
N CYS A 636 78.91 -36.90 -5.82
CA CYS A 636 77.89 -36.57 -4.85
C CYS A 636 77.25 -37.84 -4.29
N ALA A 637 77.12 -37.92 -2.97
CA ALA A 637 76.45 -39.01 -2.28
C ALA A 637 75.69 -38.48 -1.06
N PHE A 638 74.57 -39.11 -0.71
CA PHE A 638 73.89 -38.83 0.54
C PHE A 638 74.70 -39.36 1.71
N ASP A 639 75.02 -38.49 2.66
CA ASP A 639 75.60 -38.89 3.93
C ASP A 639 74.49 -39.48 4.82
N ASN A 640 74.77 -40.59 5.53
CA ASN A 640 73.79 -41.25 6.41
C ASN A 640 73.50 -40.46 7.70
N THR A 641 74.00 -39.22 7.78
CA THR A 641 73.72 -38.29 8.87
C THR A 641 72.36 -37.63 8.68
N CYS A 642 71.56 -37.62 9.73
CA CYS A 642 70.22 -37.05 9.69
C CYS A 642 70.30 -35.53 9.85
N VAL A 643 70.04 -34.80 8.79
CA VAL A 643 70.08 -33.32 8.80
C VAL A 643 68.75 -32.75 9.26
N SER A 644 67.64 -33.39 8.88
CA SER A 644 66.31 -33.12 9.45
C SER A 644 65.49 -34.39 9.57
N PHE A 645 64.46 -34.40 10.42
CA PHE A 645 63.60 -35.56 10.61
C PHE A 645 62.13 -35.13 10.48
N ASP A 646 61.32 -35.87 9.72
CA ASP A 646 59.88 -35.66 9.59
C ASP A 646 59.15 -36.74 10.36
N CYS A 647 58.59 -36.39 11.50
CA CYS A 647 57.85 -37.33 12.32
C CYS A 647 56.57 -37.81 11.63
N ASN A 648 56.16 -39.05 11.92
CA ASN A 648 54.87 -39.57 11.44
C ASN A 648 53.73 -38.73 12.03
N PRO A 649 52.74 -38.28 11.23
CA PRO A 649 51.62 -37.51 11.73
C PRO A 649 50.91 -38.22 12.90
N PRO A 650 50.50 -37.51 13.96
CA PRO A 650 50.44 -36.05 14.10
C PRO A 650 51.67 -35.43 14.80
N LEU A 651 52.81 -36.14 14.86
CA LEU A 651 53.98 -35.71 15.61
C LEU A 651 54.86 -34.77 14.76
N ARG A 652 55.60 -33.86 15.41
CA ARG A 652 56.57 -32.95 14.80
C ARG A 652 57.97 -33.17 15.38
N TRP A 653 59.01 -32.94 14.58
CA TRP A 653 60.39 -33.10 15.04
C TRP A 653 60.83 -31.96 15.96
N THR A 654 61.56 -32.31 17.02
CA THR A 654 62.08 -31.35 18.01
C THR A 654 63.27 -30.53 17.49
N GLY A 655 63.84 -30.90 16.33
CA GLY A 655 65.04 -30.26 15.79
C GLY A 655 66.35 -30.84 16.35
N VAL A 656 66.27 -31.87 17.20
CA VAL A 656 67.43 -32.56 17.78
C VAL A 656 67.26 -34.07 17.59
N GLY A 657 68.24 -34.72 16.94
CA GLY A 657 68.24 -36.16 16.74
C GLY A 657 67.04 -36.66 15.92
N ASP A 658 66.40 -37.75 16.35
CA ASP A 658 65.18 -38.34 15.77
C ASP A 658 63.96 -38.23 16.72
N GLU A 659 63.97 -37.25 17.62
CA GLU A 659 62.93 -37.06 18.63
C GLU A 659 61.68 -36.37 18.06
N CYS A 660 60.52 -36.99 18.29
CA CYS A 660 59.21 -36.53 17.84
C CYS A 660 58.35 -36.10 19.02
N ILE A 661 57.68 -34.95 18.88
CA ILE A 661 56.79 -34.39 19.89
C ILE A 661 55.38 -34.20 19.32
N ALA A 662 54.35 -34.50 20.13
CA ALA A 662 52.98 -34.18 19.77
C ALA A 662 52.70 -32.71 20.07
N ASP A 663 52.22 -31.99 19.08
CA ASP A 663 51.80 -30.59 19.26
C ASP A 663 50.36 -30.55 19.82
N GLU A 664 50.11 -29.64 20.77
CA GLU A 664 48.76 -29.44 21.34
C GLU A 664 47.82 -28.71 20.36
N CYS A 665 48.39 -28.03 19.35
CA CYS A 665 47.69 -27.36 18.28
C CYS A 665 48.46 -27.51 16.96
N GLN A 666 47.74 -27.53 15.83
CA GLN A 666 48.33 -27.62 14.48
C GLN A 666 48.12 -26.35 13.64
N TYR A 667 47.18 -25.50 14.05
CA TYR A 667 46.81 -24.26 13.39
C TYR A 667 46.31 -23.25 14.41
N ASP A 668 46.30 -21.97 14.03
CA ASP A 668 45.69 -20.91 14.82
C ASP A 668 44.21 -21.22 15.02
N HIS A 669 43.71 -21.08 16.26
CA HIS A 669 42.31 -21.31 16.56
C HIS A 669 41.56 -19.99 16.59
N LEU A 670 40.45 -19.90 15.86
CA LEU A 670 39.47 -18.85 16.04
C LEU A 670 38.79 -19.03 17.40
N PHE A 671 39.06 -18.10 18.30
CA PHE A 671 38.38 -18.00 19.58
C PHE A 671 37.26 -16.96 19.45
N VAL A 672 36.04 -17.38 19.76
CA VAL A 672 34.86 -16.52 19.79
C VAL A 672 34.44 -16.39 21.25
N SER A 673 34.43 -15.16 21.78
CA SER A 673 33.98 -14.88 23.14
C SER A 673 32.56 -14.32 23.08
N ASP A 674 31.57 -15.15 23.35
CA ASP A 674 30.16 -14.72 23.44
C ASP A 674 29.92 -13.77 24.63
N GLN A 675 30.77 -13.83 25.67
CA GLN A 675 30.68 -12.94 26.84
C GLN A 675 31.31 -11.57 26.58
N GLU A 676 32.34 -11.49 25.73
CA GLU A 676 33.08 -10.24 25.47
C GLU A 676 32.88 -9.69 24.04
N ASN A 677 31.99 -10.30 23.24
CA ASN A 677 31.52 -9.85 21.92
C ASN A 677 32.62 -9.59 20.88
N TYR A 678 33.68 -10.41 20.90
CA TYR A 678 34.72 -10.39 19.88
C TYR A 678 35.10 -11.79 19.42
N SER A 679 35.69 -11.83 18.23
CA SER A 679 36.38 -12.99 17.69
C SER A 679 37.84 -12.63 17.41
N CYS A 680 38.73 -13.58 17.59
CA CYS A 680 40.16 -13.38 17.39
C CYS A 680 40.88 -14.71 17.21
N LEU A 681 42.07 -14.66 16.62
CA LEU A 681 42.92 -15.84 16.51
C LEU A 681 43.77 -15.99 17.77
N LYS A 682 43.73 -17.17 18.39
CA LYS A 682 44.78 -17.62 19.30
C LYS A 682 45.85 -18.30 18.47
N ARG A 683 47.07 -17.79 18.52
CA ARG A 683 48.16 -18.28 17.68
C ARG A 683 48.69 -19.61 18.22
N CYS A 684 48.90 -20.57 17.34
CA CYS A 684 49.62 -21.78 17.70
C CYS A 684 51.12 -21.48 17.63
N ARG A 685 51.80 -21.41 18.78
CA ARG A 685 53.24 -21.07 18.83
C ARG A 685 54.08 -22.29 19.13
N CYS A 686 55.08 -22.48 18.30
CA CYS A 686 56.08 -23.52 18.45
C CYS A 686 57.40 -22.90 18.91
N ALA A 687 57.82 -23.17 20.15
CA ALA A 687 59.19 -22.87 20.56
C ALA A 687 60.10 -23.99 20.06
N GLY A 688 61.30 -23.65 19.55
CA GLY A 688 62.27 -24.65 19.09
C GLY A 688 62.52 -25.72 20.14
N GLY A 689 62.34 -26.99 19.77
CA GLY A 689 62.51 -28.13 20.69
C GLY A 689 61.34 -28.49 21.60
N LYS A 690 60.18 -27.80 21.54
CA LYS A 690 59.02 -28.08 22.39
C LYS A 690 57.73 -28.23 21.58
N ALA A 691 56.72 -28.86 22.18
CA ALA A 691 55.37 -28.98 21.60
C ALA A 691 54.81 -27.58 21.30
N CYS A 692 54.14 -27.43 20.16
CA CYS A 692 53.40 -26.22 19.88
C CYS A 692 52.22 -26.14 20.85
N THR A 693 52.05 -24.95 21.42
CA THR A 693 50.98 -24.67 22.37
C THR A 693 50.17 -23.50 21.85
N LEU A 694 48.85 -23.56 22.03
CA LEU A 694 47.97 -22.47 21.67
C LEU A 694 48.17 -21.32 22.67
N ASP A 695 48.37 -20.10 22.16
CA ASP A 695 48.44 -18.91 23.00
C ASP A 695 47.19 -18.83 23.90
N LYS A 696 47.40 -18.56 25.19
CA LYS A 696 46.30 -18.45 26.15
C LYS A 696 45.42 -17.23 25.85
N GLU A 697 46.04 -16.17 25.35
CA GLU A 697 45.42 -14.90 24.97
C GLU A 697 45.30 -14.78 23.45
N CYS A 698 44.38 -13.93 23.00
CA CYS A 698 44.19 -13.66 21.58
C CYS A 698 45.26 -12.74 21.00
N ASP A 699 45.57 -12.93 19.71
CA ASP A 699 46.41 -12.00 18.96
C ASP A 699 45.69 -10.65 18.80
N PRO A 700 46.22 -9.56 19.38
CA PRO A 700 45.58 -8.24 19.39
C PRO A 700 45.33 -7.67 17.99
N SER A 701 46.13 -8.07 17.00
CA SER A 701 46.03 -7.61 15.61
C SER A 701 44.86 -8.24 14.85
N THR A 702 44.32 -9.37 15.34
CA THR A 702 43.27 -10.16 14.69
C THR A 702 41.89 -10.00 15.32
N VAL A 703 41.81 -9.24 16.42
CA VAL A 703 40.56 -8.98 17.15
C VAL A 703 39.57 -8.25 16.25
N THR A 704 38.45 -8.92 15.97
CA THR A 704 37.32 -8.44 15.17
C THR A 704 36.07 -8.49 16.03
N CYS A 705 35.39 -7.36 16.14
CA CYS A 705 34.19 -7.24 16.94
C CYS A 705 32.98 -7.87 16.24
N ILE A 706 32.17 -8.62 16.98
CA ILE A 706 30.97 -9.25 16.44
C ILE A 706 29.89 -8.17 16.33
N THR A 707 29.17 -8.09 15.21
CA THR A 707 28.08 -7.10 15.03
C THR A 707 27.07 -7.22 16.17
N PRO A 708 26.68 -6.11 16.84
CA PRO A 708 26.82 -4.69 16.46
C PRO A 708 28.02 -3.92 17.07
N TYR A 709 29.07 -4.59 17.53
CA TYR A 709 30.21 -3.94 18.20
C TYR A 709 31.31 -3.50 17.20
N ARG A 710 32.01 -2.39 17.46
CA ARG A 710 33.22 -1.94 16.73
C ARG A 710 34.41 -1.76 17.67
N LYS A 711 35.63 -1.85 17.13
CA LYS A 711 36.89 -1.74 17.87
C LYS A 711 37.17 -0.28 18.23
N ASP A 712 37.25 0.03 19.52
CA ASP A 712 37.61 1.37 20.00
C ASP A 712 39.06 1.69 19.62
N PRO A 713 39.32 2.83 18.95
CA PRO A 713 40.66 3.13 18.42
C PRO A 713 41.68 3.52 19.50
N ILE A 714 41.27 3.78 20.74
CA ILE A 714 42.16 4.21 21.83
C ILE A 714 42.49 3.03 22.77
N THR A 715 41.50 2.21 23.08
CA THR A 715 41.58 1.10 24.05
C THR A 715 41.68 -0.27 23.37
N GLY A 716 41.33 -0.37 22.09
CA GLY A 716 41.36 -1.63 21.33
C GLY A 716 40.24 -2.62 21.68
N GLN A 717 39.32 -2.27 22.57
CA GLN A 717 38.20 -3.12 23.02
C GLN A 717 36.98 -2.97 22.11
N CYS A 718 36.16 -4.03 22.01
CA CYS A 718 34.92 -4.00 21.25
C CYS A 718 33.83 -3.29 22.04
N MET A 719 33.36 -2.16 21.52
CA MET A 719 32.27 -1.37 22.12
C MET A 719 31.07 -1.32 21.18
N LEU A 720 29.87 -1.31 21.77
CA LEU A 720 28.64 -1.09 21.02
C LEU A 720 28.70 0.32 20.42
N GLU A 721 28.22 0.49 19.18
CA GLU A 721 28.19 1.79 18.52
C GLU A 721 27.51 2.84 19.42
N GLY A 722 28.14 4.01 19.56
CA GLY A 722 27.55 5.14 20.27
C GLY A 722 26.27 5.54 19.55
N CYS A 723 25.14 5.38 20.22
CA CYS A 723 23.83 5.62 19.64
C CYS A 723 23.50 7.11 19.55
N ALA A 724 22.65 7.51 18.61
CA ALA A 724 22.16 8.89 18.59
C ALA A 724 21.12 9.11 19.70
N LYS A 725 21.18 10.24 20.42
CA LYS A 725 20.25 10.56 21.51
C LYS A 725 18.79 10.35 21.08
N GLY A 726 18.06 9.50 21.80
CA GLY A 726 16.65 9.21 21.50
C GLY A 726 16.38 8.09 20.49
N THR A 727 17.42 7.41 19.98
CA THR A 727 17.25 6.18 19.21
C THR A 727 16.91 4.99 20.12
N VAL A 728 16.13 4.05 19.58
CA VAL A 728 15.73 2.80 20.23
C VAL A 728 16.31 1.59 19.48
N GLN A 729 16.80 0.60 20.21
CA GLN A 729 17.32 -0.65 19.62
C GLN A 729 16.66 -1.87 20.27
N LEU A 730 16.39 -2.91 19.47
CA LEU A 730 15.87 -4.19 19.96
C LEU A 730 16.88 -4.84 20.90
N ASN A 731 16.46 -5.18 22.11
CA ASN A 731 17.25 -5.91 23.09
C ASN A 731 17.03 -7.42 22.91
N THR A 732 17.91 -8.08 22.17
CA THR A 732 17.85 -9.53 21.94
C THR A 732 18.23 -10.36 23.17
N LEU A 733 18.90 -9.76 24.15
CA LEU A 733 19.32 -10.44 25.39
C LEU A 733 18.17 -10.62 26.40
N ASN A 734 17.06 -9.91 26.22
CA ASN A 734 15.87 -10.00 27.06
C ASN A 734 14.61 -10.28 26.21
N PRO A 735 14.37 -11.54 25.83
CA PRO A 735 13.16 -11.91 25.10
C PRO A 735 11.91 -11.66 25.94
N VAL A 736 10.87 -11.09 25.31
CA VAL A 736 9.55 -10.92 25.93
C VAL A 736 8.60 -11.92 25.28
N GLU A 737 7.91 -12.72 26.09
CA GLU A 737 6.93 -13.68 25.57
C GLU A 737 5.78 -12.93 24.89
N ASN A 738 5.57 -13.17 23.59
CA ASN A 738 4.61 -12.47 22.72
C ASN A 738 4.87 -10.94 22.60
N GLY A 739 6.15 -10.53 22.61
CA GLY A 739 6.55 -9.15 22.38
C GLY A 739 8.05 -8.95 22.16
N LYS A 740 8.46 -7.69 22.05
CA LYS A 740 9.82 -7.23 21.78
C LYS A 740 10.24 -6.20 22.83
N CYS A 741 11.45 -6.34 23.37
CA CYS A 741 12.05 -5.39 24.31
C CYS A 741 12.98 -4.42 23.57
N PHE A 742 12.93 -3.13 23.93
CA PHE A 742 13.77 -2.08 23.34
C PHE A 742 14.52 -1.30 24.41
N MET A 743 15.74 -0.85 24.08
CA MET A 743 16.61 -0.02 24.92
C MET A 743 16.64 1.41 24.41
N ASP A 744 16.83 2.40 25.29
CA ASP A 744 16.86 3.83 24.94
C ASP A 744 18.29 4.35 24.97
N CYS A 745 18.67 5.11 23.95
CA CYS A 745 19.96 5.79 23.93
C CYS A 745 19.98 7.03 24.82
N LYS A 746 20.83 7.05 25.87
CA LYS A 746 21.04 8.21 26.76
C LYS A 746 22.47 8.76 26.64
N CYS A 747 22.59 10.09 26.58
CA CYS A 747 23.88 10.77 26.55
C CYS A 747 24.13 11.51 27.87
N ASN A 748 25.34 11.38 28.42
CA ASN A 748 25.73 12.11 29.63
C ASN A 748 26.17 13.54 29.26
N ASN A 749 25.56 14.54 29.89
CA ASN A 749 25.92 15.94 29.73
C ASN A 749 27.19 16.27 30.55
N PHE A 750 28.38 15.96 30.03
CA PHE A 750 29.62 16.52 30.58
C PHE A 750 30.50 17.11 29.46
N ASN A 751 30.51 18.45 29.43
CA ASN A 751 31.47 19.34 28.76
C ASN A 751 31.37 19.50 27.22
N PRO A 752 31.05 20.71 26.69
CA PRO A 752 30.86 20.98 25.25
C PRO A 752 32.16 21.03 24.40
N LYS A 753 33.28 20.46 24.87
CA LYS A 753 34.55 20.41 24.14
C LYS A 753 35.18 19.01 24.03
N ALA A 754 34.48 17.95 24.45
CA ALA A 754 34.87 16.57 24.23
C ALA A 754 33.66 15.77 23.70
N ASP A 755 33.91 14.81 22.81
CA ASP A 755 32.90 14.01 22.12
C ASP A 755 31.73 13.58 23.03
N GLN A 756 30.50 13.86 22.59
CA GLN A 756 29.27 13.41 23.26
C GLN A 756 29.25 11.87 23.27
N ARG A 757 29.55 11.27 24.42
CA ARG A 757 29.37 9.83 24.62
C ARG A 757 27.91 9.52 24.94
N CYS A 758 27.24 8.94 23.96
CA CYS A 758 25.90 8.39 24.08
C CYS A 758 25.98 6.87 24.17
N ALA A 759 25.23 6.27 25.10
CA ALA A 759 25.18 4.84 25.29
C ALA A 759 23.73 4.40 25.54
N TYR A 760 23.37 3.22 25.07
CA TYR A 760 22.16 2.57 25.55
C TYR A 760 22.31 2.28 27.04
N ASN A 761 21.21 2.33 27.77
CA ASN A 761 21.16 1.97 29.18
C ASN A 761 21.76 0.56 29.42
N GLU A 762 22.40 0.38 30.59
CA GLU A 762 23.17 -0.83 30.94
C GLU A 762 22.47 -2.13 30.50
N ALA A 763 23.28 -3.06 29.95
CA ALA A 763 22.84 -4.34 29.42
C ALA A 763 21.97 -5.08 30.45
N GLY A 764 20.65 -5.05 30.24
CA GLY A 764 19.70 -5.73 31.11
C GLY A 764 18.35 -5.02 31.33
N LEU A 765 18.24 -3.71 31.06
CA LEU A 765 16.99 -2.97 31.32
C LEU A 765 16.18 -2.71 30.04
N CYS A 766 14.96 -3.24 29.96
CA CYS A 766 13.99 -2.88 28.93
C CYS A 766 13.42 -1.47 29.19
N SER A 767 13.69 -0.52 28.29
CA SER A 767 13.09 0.81 28.31
C SER A 767 11.65 0.79 27.82
N HIS A 768 11.38 0.03 26.76
CA HIS A 768 10.06 -0.12 26.16
C HIS A 768 9.79 -1.58 25.81
N ILE A 769 8.53 -2.00 25.91
CA ILE A 769 8.07 -3.33 25.46
C ILE A 769 6.95 -3.11 24.45
N SER A 770 7.11 -3.67 23.25
CA SER A 770 6.06 -3.74 22.23
C SER A 770 5.49 -5.15 22.20
N CYS A 771 4.17 -5.32 22.18
CA CYS A 771 3.55 -6.65 22.11
C CYS A 771 3.26 -7.04 20.66
N ASP A 772 3.32 -8.33 20.37
CA ASP A 772 2.96 -8.87 19.05
C ASP A 772 1.45 -8.68 18.79
N THR A 773 1.05 -8.68 17.52
CA THR A 773 -0.34 -8.46 17.10
C THR A 773 -1.29 -9.42 17.80
N GLY A 774 -2.35 -8.89 18.44
CA GLY A 774 -3.31 -9.67 19.24
C GLY A 774 -2.95 -9.80 20.73
N TYR A 775 -1.86 -9.16 21.18
CA TYR A 775 -1.45 -9.09 22.58
C TYR A 775 -1.36 -7.63 23.06
N THR A 776 -1.65 -7.41 24.34
CA THR A 776 -1.59 -6.08 24.98
C THR A 776 -0.67 -6.09 26.19
N LEU A 777 0.04 -4.97 26.40
CA LEU A 777 0.97 -4.83 27.51
C LEU A 777 0.19 -4.59 28.82
N VAL A 778 0.30 -5.51 29.78
CA VAL A 778 -0.28 -5.32 31.11
C VAL A 778 0.81 -4.81 32.05
N LYS A 779 0.64 -3.58 32.55
CA LYS A 779 1.52 -3.02 33.61
C LYS A 779 1.36 -3.81 34.91
N ALA A 780 2.48 -4.14 35.56
CA ALA A 780 2.46 -4.54 36.96
C ALA A 780 1.84 -3.39 37.78
N THR A 781 0.75 -3.67 38.48
CA THR A 781 0.00 -2.64 39.20
C THR A 781 0.75 -2.22 40.46
N LYS A 782 1.20 -0.95 40.51
CA LYS A 782 0.97 -0.09 41.69
C LYS A 782 0.95 1.40 41.32
N LYS A 783 0.10 2.11 42.06
CA LYS A 783 -0.58 3.39 41.81
C LYS A 783 0.29 4.64 41.57
N ASP A 784 -0.35 5.54 40.81
CA ASP A 784 -0.22 7.00 40.71
C ASP A 784 0.83 7.63 39.76
N PRO A 785 0.48 8.79 39.15
CA PRO A 785 1.02 9.21 37.87
C PRO A 785 2.19 10.19 38.02
N VAL A 786 2.93 10.30 36.91
CA VAL A 786 4.04 11.21 36.62
C VAL A 786 5.42 10.58 36.79
N SER A 787 6.14 10.63 35.67
CA SER A 787 7.53 10.23 35.39
C SER A 787 7.76 8.79 34.93
N VAL A 788 8.45 8.75 33.78
CA VAL A 788 8.89 7.59 33.02
C VAL A 788 10.00 6.88 33.79
N GLN A 789 9.70 5.71 34.34
CA GLN A 789 10.60 4.56 34.49
C GLN A 789 9.81 3.44 35.17
N GLU A 790 9.70 2.28 34.53
CA GLU A 790 9.94 0.98 35.17
C GLU A 790 9.75 -0.16 34.16
N SER A 791 10.82 -0.95 34.04
CA SER A 791 10.91 -2.26 33.43
C SER A 791 9.98 -3.27 34.12
N GLY A 792 9.21 -4.08 33.36
CA GLY A 792 8.53 -5.26 33.92
C GLY A 792 7.12 -5.62 33.41
N GLY A 793 6.67 -5.15 32.24
CA GLY A 793 5.37 -5.54 31.67
C GLY A 793 5.39 -6.92 31.01
N LYS A 794 4.23 -7.60 30.96
CA LYS A 794 4.04 -8.83 30.16
C LYS A 794 3.00 -8.58 29.06
N CYS A 795 3.23 -9.17 27.88
CA CYS A 795 2.26 -9.17 26.79
C CYS A 795 1.27 -10.32 27.00
N VAL A 796 -0.02 -9.99 27.12
CA VAL A 796 -1.09 -10.99 27.27
C VAL A 796 -2.06 -10.89 26.12
N LEU A 797 -2.63 -12.03 25.72
CA LEU A 797 -3.62 -12.10 24.64
C LEU A 797 -4.76 -11.11 24.91
N GLU A 798 -5.11 -10.31 23.91
CA GLU A 798 -6.14 -9.30 23.98
C GLU A 798 -7.49 -9.99 24.24
N LYS A 799 -7.93 -9.99 25.50
CA LYS A 799 -9.29 -10.43 25.81
C LYS A 799 -10.23 -9.40 25.21
N LYS A 800 -10.96 -9.78 24.16
CA LYS A 800 -12.12 -9.04 23.64
C LYS A 800 -12.89 -8.49 24.85
N PRO A 801 -13.23 -7.19 24.89
CA PRO A 801 -14.05 -6.67 25.97
C PRO A 801 -15.33 -7.50 25.98
N ALA A 802 -15.51 -8.30 27.02
CA ALA A 802 -16.78 -8.94 27.28
C ALA A 802 -17.79 -7.80 27.35
N SER A 803 -18.71 -7.78 26.39
CA SER A 803 -19.89 -6.94 26.42
C SER A 803 -20.43 -7.00 27.84
N LYS A 804 -20.56 -5.86 28.52
CA LYS A 804 -21.42 -5.73 29.69
C LYS A 804 -22.86 -5.92 29.22
N ALA A 805 -23.21 -7.17 28.91
CA ALA A 805 -24.58 -7.65 28.99
C ALA A 805 -24.82 -7.90 30.47
N GLY A 806 -25.86 -7.26 31.01
CA GLY A 806 -26.19 -7.32 32.43
C GLY A 806 -26.26 -8.76 32.93
N MET A 807 -25.55 -9.00 34.03
CA MET A 807 -25.89 -10.09 34.94
C MET A 807 -27.28 -9.81 35.51
N THR A 808 -28.30 -10.51 35.01
CA THR A 808 -29.45 -10.89 35.83
C THR A 808 -29.43 -12.40 36.00
N ALA A 809 -29.44 -12.80 37.27
CA ALA A 809 -29.29 -14.16 37.75
C ALA A 809 -30.39 -15.09 37.23
N GLY A 810 -29.99 -16.26 36.72
CA GLY A 810 -30.85 -17.43 36.60
C GLY A 810 -30.72 -18.28 37.85
N VAL A 811 -31.58 -18.04 38.84
CA VAL A 811 -31.89 -19.03 39.89
C VAL A 811 -33.30 -19.53 39.64
N SER A 812 -33.39 -20.86 39.71
CA SER A 812 -34.50 -21.76 39.47
C SER A 812 -35.90 -21.31 39.90
N ILE A 813 -36.86 -21.65 39.04
CA ILE A 813 -38.30 -21.64 39.25
C ILE A 813 -38.70 -22.51 40.45
N THR A 814 -39.38 -21.94 41.46
CA THR A 814 -40.45 -22.63 42.23
C THR A 814 -41.42 -21.60 42.85
N MET A 815 -42.68 -21.66 42.41
CA MET A 815 -43.96 -21.35 43.08
C MET A 815 -44.38 -19.94 43.62
N LEU A 816 -45.66 -19.66 43.34
CA LEU A 816 -46.66 -18.78 44.00
C LEU A 816 -46.50 -17.24 43.81
N ILE A 817 -47.51 -16.36 43.67
CA ILE A 817 -48.97 -16.30 43.35
C ILE A 817 -49.35 -14.80 43.57
N ILE A 818 -50.20 -14.23 42.69
CA ILE A 818 -51.09 -13.02 42.84
C ILE A 818 -50.52 -11.57 42.87
N GLY A 819 -51.14 -10.69 42.04
CA GLY A 819 -51.43 -9.26 42.35
C GLY A 819 -50.97 -8.24 41.29
N ILE A 820 -51.72 -7.99 40.21
CA ILE A 820 -52.72 -6.89 40.02
C ILE A 820 -52.14 -5.46 39.79
N ALA A 821 -52.40 -4.96 38.56
CA ALA A 821 -52.85 -3.63 38.11
C ALA A 821 -51.94 -2.37 38.00
N ALA A 822 -52.00 -1.83 36.77
CA ALA A 822 -52.41 -0.47 36.37
C ALA A 822 -51.41 0.71 36.25
N GLY A 823 -51.59 1.43 35.13
CA GLY A 823 -51.21 2.83 34.88
C GLY A 823 -49.81 3.02 34.31
N GLY A 824 -49.55 3.71 33.21
CA GLY A 824 -50.30 4.72 32.49
C GLY A 824 -49.41 5.96 32.27
N GLY A 825 -49.17 6.32 31.00
CA GLY A 825 -49.01 7.73 30.60
C GLY A 825 -47.62 8.35 30.47
N LEU A 826 -47.51 9.09 29.36
CA LEU A 826 -46.73 10.32 29.10
C LEU A 826 -45.34 10.25 28.44
N MET A 827 -45.39 10.52 27.13
CA MET A 827 -44.61 11.47 26.33
C MET A 827 -43.37 12.10 26.98
N PHE A 828 -42.26 12.08 26.24
CA PHE A 828 -41.51 13.31 25.92
C PHE A 828 -40.82 13.18 24.56
N PHE A 829 -41.06 14.18 23.72
CA PHE A 829 -40.41 14.47 22.44
C PHE A 829 -38.92 14.79 22.66
N PHE A 830 -38.05 14.26 21.79
CA PHE A 830 -36.83 14.95 21.38
C PHE A 830 -36.62 14.74 19.88
N GLU A 831 -36.82 15.82 19.11
CA GLU A 831 -36.39 15.95 17.73
C GLU A 831 -34.88 15.71 17.63
N LYS A 832 -34.47 14.74 16.81
CA LYS A 832 -33.16 14.75 16.18
C LYS A 832 -33.36 15.12 14.72
N ARG A 833 -33.03 16.38 14.39
CA ARG A 833 -32.85 16.83 13.00
C ARG A 833 -31.69 16.04 12.38
N PHE A 834 -32.02 15.21 11.40
CA PHE A 834 -31.07 14.59 10.48
C PHE A 834 -30.62 15.65 9.45
N GLN A 835 -29.31 15.83 9.28
CA GLN A 835 -28.79 16.34 8.02
C GLN A 835 -28.97 15.25 6.97
N LYS A 836 -29.86 15.48 5.99
CA LYS A 836 -30.02 14.62 4.81
C LYS A 836 -29.04 15.10 3.72
N LYS A 837 -28.24 14.14 3.21
CA LYS A 837 -27.37 14.31 2.05
C LYS A 837 -28.23 14.38 0.79
N VAL A 838 -28.06 15.45 0.00
CA VAL A 838 -28.41 15.49 -1.42
C VAL A 838 -27.20 14.94 -2.18
N ARG A 839 -27.43 14.08 -3.19
CA ARG A 839 -26.35 13.57 -4.06
C ARG A 839 -25.75 14.74 -4.86
N ILE A 840 -24.49 15.05 -4.57
CA ILE A 840 -23.65 15.97 -5.33
C ILE A 840 -22.53 15.12 -5.92
N ALA A 841 -22.42 15.06 -7.24
CA ALA A 841 -21.20 14.63 -7.91
C ALA A 841 -20.34 15.89 -8.10
N GLY A 842 -19.61 16.28 -7.06
CA GLY A 842 -18.89 17.56 -7.03
C GLY A 842 -17.80 17.58 -5.97
N TYR A 843 -16.58 17.84 -6.43
CA TYR A 843 -15.34 17.93 -5.67
C TYR A 843 -15.42 18.87 -4.45
N SER A 844 -14.92 18.42 -3.30
CA SER A 844 -14.51 19.31 -2.21
C SER A 844 -13.07 18.98 -1.81
N ASN A 845 -12.12 19.81 -2.24
CA ASN A 845 -10.77 19.86 -1.65
C ASN A 845 -10.86 20.55 -0.28
N PHE A 846 -10.40 19.86 0.76
CA PHE A 846 -10.07 20.51 2.04
C PHE A 846 -8.73 21.23 1.86
N GLY A 847 -8.77 22.56 1.89
CA GLY A 847 -7.60 23.38 2.16
C GLY A 847 -7.52 23.62 3.66
N ASP A 848 -6.38 23.27 4.24
CA ASP A 848 -5.96 23.64 5.58
C ASP A 848 -5.85 25.17 5.69
N ASP A 849 -6.48 25.73 6.73
CA ASP A 849 -6.08 26.96 7.40
C ASP A 849 -6.86 27.05 8.74
N ILE A 850 -6.35 26.36 9.78
CA ILE A 850 -6.08 26.82 11.17
C ILE A 850 -5.01 25.92 11.78
#